data_AF-A0A317DN21-F1
#
_entry.id   AF-A0A317DN21-F1
#
_cell.length_a   1.000
_cell.length_b   1.000
_cell.length_c   1.000
_cell.angle_alpha   90.00
_cell.angle_beta   90.00
_cell.angle_gamma   90.00
#
_symmetry.space_group_name_H-M   'P 1'
#
loop_
_entity.id
_entity.type
_entity.pdbx_description
1 polymer ?
#
loop_
_entity_poly.entity_id
_entity_poly.type
_entity_poly.pdbx_seq_one_letter_code
_entity_poly.pdbx_strand_id
1 'polypeptide(L)'
;MRSRRYAVLVGAGALAVSLLPGPPAAAADTQTVTVTTDRPVYQAGEGSRVPVDVAVTTSDGRPLATATTVRYATGAGTATPGVDYAAASGVLTFPAGSPSGSIRRFTVTLHRDRSAETAEAVPLTLTSAGVTVAAQPTVVVDAHGLPYLDRRLPVEQRVADLLGRMTLPEKIGQMTQAERAAVADDPTAVARWQLGSVLSGGGSTPASNTPAAWVEMVNGFQAQALSTRLQIPMIYGIDAVHGHGNVYGATIFPHNVGLGATRDPALVERVGHATATEVRATGIPWDFAPCLCVSRDERWGRSYESFGEDPALVVRMETVIDGLQGRRPGQLDDGDRVLATAKHYAGDGDTDYDEATAAANEGRPWWEQKYPIDQGVTVTDRAHFARVDLAPYVPAVGSHHVGSVMPSFSSVDWTEDGLGNPTKMHASRELITDVLKGRMGFRGFLISDWEGIHQIPDPAEPANTGLTAYKVRVGVNAGTDMFMEPYSAEQFEQLLLAEVTAGRVSQARIDDAVRRILVKKFELGLFEHPYASAGNVDQVGGAQHRAIGREAVAKSQVLLKNSGGALPLRKDARVYVAGRNADDIGNQAGGWTIAWQGVSGDAIPGTTILEGIREVAPQAQVTYSADASAPTAGAQVGVVVVGETPYAEGYGDVGGPECGWCSTPQQEEKSLSLQPGDRAVVDKVCAEVPTCVVLVVSGRPQLLTDQLGEIDALVASWLPGSEGAGVADVLFGRRPFTGRLPVTWPGSAAQVPINVGDADYRPLYPFGWGLRTGSTRTLLAAVAADRAVLRAALAVGNWNPDGSLRNATEVLRLLGRPLGSGPGDAALTDAILAVARDAAQAAVVGGRAPADWAALIADAEHAQLSGDPLRAFTLLVRVAA
;
A
#
# COMPACT_ATOMS: atom_id res chain seq x y z
N MET A 1 24.83 19.72 -53.65
CA MET A 1 24.62 19.31 -55.06
C MET A 1 25.89 18.67 -55.62
N ARG A 2 25.94 17.34 -55.72
CA ARG A 2 26.79 16.58 -56.65
C ARG A 2 26.47 15.08 -56.50
N SER A 3 25.92 14.50 -57.56
CA SER A 3 25.72 13.06 -57.77
C SER A 3 27.04 12.34 -58.09
N ARG A 4 27.02 11.00 -57.97
CA ARG A 4 27.68 9.92 -58.76
C ARG A 4 28.03 8.75 -57.80
N ARG A 5 27.97 7.46 -58.13
CA ARG A 5 27.58 6.68 -59.33
C ARG A 5 27.53 5.20 -58.93
N TYR A 6 26.68 4.45 -59.62
CA TYR A 6 26.59 3.00 -59.71
C TYR A 6 27.82 2.34 -60.37
N ALA A 7 27.99 1.03 -60.13
CA ALA A 7 28.44 0.07 -61.14
C ALA A 7 27.77 -1.30 -60.95
N VAL A 8 27.46 -1.92 -62.08
CA VAL A 8 26.59 -3.06 -62.39
C VAL A 8 27.43 -4.13 -63.09
N LEU A 9 27.08 -5.42 -63.00
CA LEU A 9 27.19 -6.43 -64.08
C LEU A 9 26.38 -7.68 -63.64
N VAL A 10 25.23 -8.07 -64.21
CA VAL A 10 24.79 -8.44 -65.60
C VAL A 10 24.78 -9.96 -65.77
N GLY A 11 23.63 -10.48 -66.25
CA GLY A 11 23.50 -11.82 -66.82
C GLY A 11 22.06 -12.18 -67.17
N ALA A 12 21.68 -11.98 -68.44
CA ALA A 12 20.43 -12.39 -69.10
C ALA A 12 20.15 -13.90 -68.98
N GLY A 13 18.96 -14.49 -69.17
CA GLY A 13 17.68 -14.06 -69.73
C GLY A 13 17.04 -15.28 -70.41
N ALA A 14 15.77 -15.58 -70.13
CA ALA A 14 14.91 -16.42 -70.97
C ALA A 14 13.44 -16.13 -70.67
N LEU A 15 12.69 -15.68 -71.68
CA LEU A 15 11.23 -15.56 -71.64
C LEU A 15 10.60 -16.95 -71.61
N ALA A 16 9.77 -17.21 -70.60
CA ALA A 16 8.73 -18.23 -70.64
C ALA A 16 7.40 -17.56 -70.30
N VAL A 17 6.51 -17.50 -71.29
CA VAL A 17 5.09 -17.19 -71.08
C VAL A 17 4.53 -18.31 -70.21
N SER A 18 4.18 -18.00 -68.97
CA SER A 18 3.44 -18.88 -68.08
C SER A 18 2.24 -18.12 -67.51
N LEU A 19 1.13 -18.84 -67.50
CA LEU A 19 -0.22 -18.42 -67.18
C LEU A 19 -0.31 -17.57 -65.90
N LEU A 20 -1.17 -16.55 -65.94
CA LEU A 20 -1.63 -15.81 -64.77
C LEU A 20 -1.99 -16.80 -63.64
N PRO A 21 -1.44 -16.67 -62.41
CA PRO A 21 -2.02 -17.35 -61.27
C PRO A 21 -3.42 -16.78 -61.06
N GLY A 22 -4.41 -17.67 -61.02
CA GLY A 22 -5.77 -17.32 -60.59
C GLY A 22 -5.73 -16.70 -59.18
N PRO A 23 -6.80 -15.98 -58.79
CA PRO A 23 -6.90 -15.43 -57.45
C PRO A 23 -6.63 -16.53 -56.41
N PRO A 24 -5.95 -16.23 -55.29
CA PRO A 24 -5.77 -17.22 -54.24
C PRO A 24 -7.14 -17.77 -53.86
N ALA A 25 -7.27 -19.10 -53.85
CA ALA A 25 -8.43 -19.73 -53.26
C ALA A 25 -8.60 -19.14 -51.86
N ALA A 26 -9.79 -18.59 -51.57
CA ALA A 26 -10.13 -18.13 -50.23
C ALA A 26 -9.74 -19.24 -49.25
N ALA A 27 -8.81 -18.96 -48.35
CA ALA A 27 -8.55 -19.84 -47.23
C ALA A 27 -9.91 -20.08 -46.57
N ALA A 28 -10.31 -21.35 -46.46
CA ALA A 28 -11.56 -21.70 -45.80
C ALA A 28 -11.51 -21.09 -44.39
N ASP A 29 -12.38 -20.12 -44.17
CA ASP A 29 -12.63 -19.41 -42.92
C ASP A 29 -13.00 -20.45 -41.86
N THR A 30 -12.00 -21.01 -41.19
CA THR A 30 -12.14 -22.20 -40.35
C THR A 30 -12.54 -21.72 -38.96
N GLN A 31 -13.84 -21.60 -38.75
CA GLN A 31 -14.43 -21.30 -37.46
C GLN A 31 -14.03 -22.39 -36.46
N THR A 32 -13.24 -22.02 -35.45
CA THR A 32 -12.91 -22.93 -34.34
C THR A 32 -14.01 -22.86 -33.28
N VAL A 33 -14.35 -24.01 -32.69
CA VAL A 33 -15.37 -24.12 -31.65
C VAL A 33 -14.67 -24.56 -30.36
N THR A 34 -15.07 -23.93 -29.24
CA THR A 34 -14.57 -24.26 -27.90
C THR A 34 -15.75 -24.63 -26.99
N VAL A 35 -15.65 -25.76 -26.31
CA VAL A 35 -16.56 -26.18 -25.23
C VAL A 35 -16.01 -25.68 -23.90
N THR A 36 -16.85 -24.98 -23.15
CA THR A 36 -16.55 -24.47 -21.81
C THR A 36 -17.65 -24.86 -20.83
N THR A 37 -17.34 -24.82 -19.55
CA THR A 37 -18.35 -24.78 -18.49
C THR A 37 -18.42 -23.39 -17.87
N ASP A 38 -19.53 -23.07 -17.20
CA ASP A 38 -19.69 -21.78 -16.50
C ASP A 38 -18.71 -21.63 -15.31
N ARG A 39 -18.22 -22.75 -14.78
CA ARG A 39 -17.18 -22.78 -13.75
C ARG A 39 -16.36 -24.08 -13.82
N PRO A 40 -15.10 -24.08 -13.36
CA PRO A 40 -14.26 -25.28 -13.34
C PRO A 40 -14.59 -26.22 -12.16
N VAL A 41 -15.07 -25.68 -11.04
CA VAL A 41 -15.41 -26.43 -9.82
C VAL A 41 -16.87 -26.15 -9.43
N TYR A 42 -17.64 -27.21 -9.24
CA TYR A 42 -19.03 -27.15 -8.80
C TYR A 42 -19.14 -27.71 -7.39
N GLN A 43 -19.14 -26.84 -6.39
CA GLN A 43 -19.30 -27.24 -5.00
C GLN A 43 -20.77 -27.40 -4.64
N ALA A 44 -21.09 -28.47 -3.92
CA ALA A 44 -22.41 -28.66 -3.38
C ALA A 44 -22.41 -29.60 -2.17
N GLY A 45 -23.27 -29.28 -1.20
CA GLY A 45 -23.55 -30.19 -0.10
C GLY A 45 -24.29 -31.45 -0.54
N GLU A 46 -24.20 -32.48 0.29
CA GLU A 46 -24.88 -33.75 0.12
C GLU A 46 -26.39 -33.66 -0.17
N GLY A 47 -26.86 -34.58 -1.01
CA GLY A 47 -28.26 -34.68 -1.44
C GLY A 47 -28.67 -33.62 -2.47
N SER A 48 -27.73 -32.79 -2.92
CA SER A 48 -27.99 -31.74 -3.91
C SER A 48 -28.08 -32.29 -5.33
N ARG A 49 -28.77 -31.53 -6.19
CA ARG A 49 -28.76 -31.73 -7.64
C ARG A 49 -27.94 -30.61 -8.25
N VAL A 50 -26.78 -30.95 -8.78
CA VAL A 50 -25.79 -29.98 -9.29
C VAL A 50 -26.00 -29.78 -10.79
N PRO A 51 -26.53 -28.61 -11.22
CA PRO A 51 -26.62 -28.29 -12.63
C PRO A 51 -25.24 -27.94 -13.18
N VAL A 52 -24.85 -28.61 -14.28
CA VAL A 52 -23.61 -28.33 -14.99
C VAL A 52 -23.97 -27.72 -16.34
N ASP A 53 -23.65 -26.44 -16.51
CA ASP A 53 -23.89 -25.70 -17.73
C ASP A 53 -22.67 -25.80 -18.65
N VAL A 54 -22.91 -26.29 -19.86
CA VAL A 54 -21.91 -26.46 -20.92
C VAL A 54 -22.24 -25.47 -22.03
N ALA A 55 -21.28 -24.63 -22.38
CA ALA A 55 -21.38 -23.66 -23.45
C ALA A 55 -20.52 -24.05 -24.66
N VAL A 56 -20.93 -23.60 -25.84
CA VAL A 56 -20.13 -23.69 -27.08
C VAL A 56 -19.91 -22.30 -27.65
N THR A 57 -18.65 -21.93 -27.83
CA THR A 57 -18.23 -20.60 -28.29
C THR A 57 -17.42 -20.74 -29.57
N THR A 58 -17.66 -19.85 -30.53
CA THR A 58 -16.94 -19.80 -31.81
C THR A 58 -15.91 -18.66 -31.81
N SER A 59 -14.74 -18.89 -32.41
CA SER A 59 -13.64 -17.90 -32.42
C SER A 59 -13.95 -16.58 -33.14
N ASP A 60 -14.97 -16.57 -33.98
CA ASP A 60 -15.39 -15.42 -34.79
C ASP A 60 -16.73 -14.81 -34.33
N GLY A 61 -17.31 -15.33 -33.25
CA GLY A 61 -18.61 -14.91 -32.70
C GLY A 61 -19.83 -15.26 -33.56
N ARG A 62 -19.66 -15.89 -34.73
CA ARG A 62 -20.78 -16.28 -35.61
C ARG A 62 -21.46 -17.54 -35.07
N PRO A 63 -22.74 -17.81 -35.42
CA PRO A 63 -23.39 -19.07 -35.10
C PRO A 63 -22.61 -20.28 -35.60
N LEU A 64 -22.80 -21.44 -34.96
CA LEU A 64 -22.13 -22.69 -35.32
C LEU A 64 -22.38 -23.06 -36.78
N ALA A 65 -21.31 -23.25 -37.56
CA ALA A 65 -21.41 -23.70 -38.96
C ALA A 65 -21.94 -25.14 -39.09
N THR A 66 -21.64 -26.01 -38.11
CA THR A 66 -22.08 -27.41 -38.06
C THR A 66 -22.56 -27.77 -36.65
N ALA A 67 -23.40 -28.80 -36.55
CA ALA A 67 -23.88 -29.24 -35.24
C ALA A 67 -22.71 -29.77 -34.38
N THR A 68 -22.59 -29.29 -33.16
CA THR A 68 -21.57 -29.72 -32.19
C THR A 68 -22.19 -30.65 -31.16
N THR A 69 -21.53 -31.77 -30.88
CA THR A 69 -22.01 -32.80 -29.96
C THR A 69 -21.01 -33.01 -28.84
N VAL A 70 -21.39 -32.64 -27.61
CA VAL A 70 -20.57 -32.82 -26.41
C VAL A 70 -21.06 -34.03 -25.64
N ARG A 71 -20.22 -35.04 -25.49
CA ARG A 71 -20.47 -36.18 -24.59
C ARG A 71 -19.96 -35.81 -23.20
N TYR A 72 -20.76 -36.11 -22.18
CA TYR A 72 -20.36 -35.96 -20.78
C TYR A 72 -20.44 -37.31 -20.05
N ALA A 73 -19.58 -37.49 -19.06
CA ALA A 73 -19.64 -38.61 -18.13
C ALA A 73 -19.04 -38.21 -16.76
N THR A 74 -19.60 -38.70 -15.67
CA THR A 74 -18.98 -38.69 -14.34
C THR A 74 -17.89 -39.76 -14.26
N GLY A 75 -16.73 -39.41 -13.70
CA GLY A 75 -15.59 -40.29 -13.47
C GLY A 75 -15.43 -40.73 -12.02
N ALA A 76 -14.51 -41.68 -11.79
CA ALA A 76 -14.13 -42.12 -10.46
C ALA A 76 -13.04 -41.19 -9.90
N GLY A 77 -13.44 -40.26 -9.02
CA GLY A 77 -12.52 -39.44 -8.24
C GLY A 77 -12.33 -40.03 -6.84
N THR A 78 -12.37 -39.19 -5.81
CA THR A 78 -12.39 -39.67 -4.42
C THR A 78 -13.79 -40.09 -3.98
N ALA A 79 -14.84 -39.54 -4.61
CA ALA A 79 -16.22 -39.94 -4.39
C ALA A 79 -16.54 -41.28 -5.07
N THR A 80 -17.33 -42.12 -4.41
CA THR A 80 -17.74 -43.46 -4.84
C THR A 80 -19.09 -43.44 -5.58
N PRO A 81 -19.13 -43.81 -6.88
CA PRO A 81 -20.39 -43.88 -7.61
C PRO A 81 -21.38 -44.88 -6.99
N GLY A 82 -22.64 -44.45 -6.86
CA GLY A 82 -23.72 -45.22 -6.24
C GLY A 82 -23.79 -45.10 -4.71
N VAL A 83 -22.76 -44.55 -4.07
CA VAL A 83 -22.75 -44.22 -2.64
C VAL A 83 -22.91 -42.71 -2.49
N ASP A 84 -22.01 -41.93 -3.09
CA ASP A 84 -21.92 -40.47 -2.88
C ASP A 84 -22.61 -39.69 -4.02
N TYR A 85 -22.71 -40.30 -5.20
CA TYR A 85 -23.42 -39.71 -6.34
C TYR A 85 -23.99 -40.75 -7.30
N ALA A 86 -25.03 -40.37 -8.03
CA ALA A 86 -25.56 -41.17 -9.13
C ALA A 86 -24.72 -40.96 -10.39
N ALA A 87 -24.09 -42.03 -10.89
CA ALA A 87 -23.32 -41.97 -12.13
C ALA A 87 -24.17 -41.42 -13.29
N ALA A 88 -23.65 -40.41 -13.97
CA ALA A 88 -24.35 -39.71 -15.05
C ALA A 88 -23.48 -39.70 -16.31
N SER A 89 -24.08 -40.03 -17.45
CA SER A 89 -23.45 -39.84 -18.75
C SER A 89 -24.50 -39.55 -19.81
N GLY A 90 -24.11 -38.84 -20.86
CA GLY A 90 -25.04 -38.46 -21.90
C GLY A 90 -24.40 -37.60 -22.98
N VAL A 91 -25.28 -36.99 -23.79
CA VAL A 91 -24.89 -36.19 -24.95
C VAL A 91 -25.67 -34.88 -24.95
N LEU A 92 -24.97 -33.78 -25.13
CA LEU A 92 -25.53 -32.46 -25.37
C LEU A 92 -25.31 -32.10 -26.84
N THR A 93 -26.39 -31.87 -27.58
CA THR A 93 -26.33 -31.46 -28.99
C THR A 93 -26.66 -29.98 -29.13
N PHE A 94 -25.76 -29.27 -29.80
CA PHE A 94 -25.89 -27.88 -30.24
C PHE A 94 -26.10 -27.88 -31.76
N PRO A 95 -27.33 -27.64 -32.25
CA PRO A 95 -27.61 -27.65 -33.69
C PRO A 95 -26.76 -26.64 -34.46
N ALA A 96 -26.53 -26.90 -35.76
CA ALA A 96 -25.99 -25.89 -36.67
C ALA A 96 -26.89 -24.64 -36.63
N GLY A 97 -26.27 -23.45 -36.67
CA GLY A 97 -26.96 -22.17 -36.48
C GLY A 97 -27.19 -21.76 -35.03
N SER A 98 -26.78 -22.56 -34.03
CA SER A 98 -26.79 -22.10 -32.63
C SER A 98 -25.88 -20.89 -32.46
N PRO A 99 -26.33 -19.79 -31.82
CA PRO A 99 -25.48 -18.64 -31.53
C PRO A 99 -24.22 -19.04 -30.74
N SER A 100 -23.11 -18.34 -30.98
CA SER A 100 -21.92 -18.45 -30.13
C SER A 100 -22.29 -18.14 -28.67
N GLY A 101 -21.82 -18.96 -27.73
CA GLY A 101 -22.19 -18.88 -26.31
C GLY A 101 -23.49 -19.61 -25.96
N SER A 102 -24.06 -20.42 -26.86
CA SER A 102 -25.24 -21.25 -26.54
C SER A 102 -24.95 -22.22 -25.40
N ILE A 103 -25.89 -22.36 -24.45
CA ILE A 103 -25.74 -23.19 -23.24
C ILE A 103 -26.70 -24.39 -23.27
N ARG A 104 -26.20 -25.54 -22.83
CA ARG A 104 -26.99 -26.75 -22.52
C ARG A 104 -26.59 -27.28 -21.15
N ARG A 105 -27.54 -27.87 -20.42
CA ARG A 105 -27.38 -28.29 -19.04
C ARG A 105 -27.52 -29.80 -18.90
N PHE A 106 -26.69 -30.40 -18.05
CA PHE A 106 -26.97 -31.70 -17.43
C PHE A 106 -26.95 -31.58 -15.90
N THR A 107 -27.27 -32.66 -15.20
CA THR A 107 -27.35 -32.64 -13.73
C THR A 107 -26.63 -33.84 -13.15
N VAL A 108 -25.75 -33.59 -12.18
CA VAL A 108 -25.16 -34.61 -11.31
C VAL A 108 -25.98 -34.65 -10.03
N THR A 109 -26.44 -35.84 -9.62
CA THR A 109 -27.22 -36.00 -8.39
C THR A 109 -26.31 -36.55 -7.31
N LEU A 110 -26.13 -35.80 -6.23
CA LEU A 110 -25.39 -36.24 -5.06
C LEU A 110 -26.33 -36.99 -4.12
N HIS A 111 -25.80 -38.02 -3.48
CA HIS A 111 -26.47 -38.74 -2.42
C HIS A 111 -26.21 -38.04 -1.08
N ARG A 112 -26.95 -38.45 -0.06
CA ARG A 112 -26.78 -37.96 1.30
C ARG A 112 -26.55 -39.14 2.21
N ASP A 113 -25.51 -39.08 2.99
CA ASP A 113 -25.25 -40.01 4.07
C ASP A 113 -25.36 -39.29 5.44
N ARG A 114 -24.89 -39.88 6.53
CA ARG A 114 -24.90 -39.26 7.87
C ARG A 114 -23.52 -39.26 8.52
N SER A 115 -22.49 -39.62 7.77
CA SER A 115 -21.14 -39.85 8.24
C SER A 115 -20.38 -38.53 8.15
N ALA A 116 -19.74 -38.11 9.24
CA ALA A 116 -18.88 -36.94 9.16
C ALA A 116 -17.64 -37.27 8.32
N GLU A 117 -17.44 -36.52 7.24
CA GLU A 117 -16.40 -36.83 6.25
C GLU A 117 -15.82 -35.57 5.59
N THR A 118 -14.70 -35.79 4.90
CA THR A 118 -13.99 -34.75 4.15
C THR A 118 -14.54 -34.62 2.74
N ALA A 119 -14.24 -33.53 2.05
CA ALA A 119 -14.77 -33.28 0.72
C ALA A 119 -14.30 -34.31 -0.30
N GLU A 120 -15.17 -34.60 -1.25
CA GLU A 120 -14.95 -35.62 -2.26
C GLU A 120 -15.16 -35.09 -3.67
N ALA A 121 -14.29 -35.50 -4.59
CA ALA A 121 -14.33 -35.08 -5.98
C ALA A 121 -15.03 -36.12 -6.88
N VAL A 122 -15.92 -35.63 -7.73
CA VAL A 122 -16.53 -36.31 -8.87
C VAL A 122 -16.04 -35.62 -10.16
N PRO A 123 -14.93 -36.11 -10.77
CA PRO A 123 -14.43 -35.58 -12.02
C PRO A 123 -15.48 -35.74 -13.12
N LEU A 124 -15.57 -34.75 -14.02
CA LEU A 124 -16.45 -34.81 -15.18
C LEU A 124 -15.59 -34.82 -16.44
N THR A 125 -15.89 -35.76 -17.33
CA THR A 125 -15.23 -35.87 -18.63
C THR A 125 -16.16 -35.34 -19.71
N LEU A 126 -15.79 -34.22 -20.31
CA LEU A 126 -16.37 -33.66 -21.53
C LEU A 126 -15.51 -34.04 -22.73
N THR A 127 -16.15 -34.54 -23.79
CA THR A 127 -15.48 -34.86 -25.06
C THR A 127 -16.35 -34.42 -26.24
N SER A 128 -15.72 -33.85 -27.27
CA SER A 128 -16.37 -33.47 -28.52
C SER A 128 -15.40 -33.69 -29.68
N ALA A 129 -15.88 -34.24 -30.80
CA ALA A 129 -15.02 -34.53 -31.95
C ALA A 129 -14.73 -33.25 -32.75
N GLY A 130 -13.46 -32.94 -33.00
CA GLY A 130 -13.05 -31.78 -33.81
C GLY A 130 -13.27 -30.42 -33.15
N VAL A 131 -13.47 -30.39 -31.83
CA VAL A 131 -13.76 -29.19 -31.03
C VAL A 131 -12.84 -29.17 -29.82
N THR A 132 -12.33 -27.99 -29.45
CA THR A 132 -11.48 -27.83 -28.25
C THR A 132 -12.34 -27.87 -27.00
N VAL A 133 -12.00 -28.70 -26.02
CA VAL A 133 -12.58 -28.64 -24.66
C VAL A 133 -11.62 -27.85 -23.80
N ALA A 134 -12.04 -26.71 -23.26
CA ALA A 134 -11.14 -25.79 -22.55
C ALA A 134 -10.61 -26.39 -21.24
N ALA A 135 -11.47 -27.04 -20.45
CA ALA A 135 -11.11 -27.69 -19.20
C ALA A 135 -12.09 -28.81 -18.85
N GLN A 136 -11.65 -29.76 -18.03
CA GLN A 136 -12.49 -30.79 -17.44
C GLN A 136 -13.02 -30.30 -16.09
N PRO A 137 -14.34 -30.13 -15.91
CA PRO A 137 -14.89 -29.65 -14.65
C PRO A 137 -14.92 -30.76 -13.59
N THR A 138 -15.04 -30.37 -12.32
CA THR A 138 -15.21 -31.31 -11.21
C THR A 138 -16.38 -30.87 -10.34
N VAL A 139 -17.23 -31.83 -9.93
CA VAL A 139 -18.19 -31.62 -8.83
C VAL A 139 -17.52 -32.01 -7.53
N VAL A 140 -17.62 -31.16 -6.51
CA VAL A 140 -17.08 -31.41 -5.18
C VAL A 140 -18.25 -31.56 -4.22
N VAL A 141 -18.34 -32.72 -3.58
CA VAL A 141 -19.23 -32.96 -2.45
C VAL A 141 -18.57 -32.34 -1.22
N ASP A 142 -19.23 -31.36 -0.60
CA ASP A 142 -18.63 -30.60 0.49
C ASP A 142 -18.38 -31.45 1.74
N ALA A 143 -17.27 -31.19 2.41
CA ALA A 143 -16.96 -31.74 3.72
C ALA A 143 -18.04 -31.35 4.72
N HIS A 144 -18.41 -32.24 5.62
CA HIS A 144 -19.48 -31.97 6.58
C HIS A 144 -19.36 -32.78 7.87
N GLY A 145 -20.00 -32.29 8.93
CA GLY A 145 -20.06 -32.97 10.23
C GLY A 145 -18.74 -33.01 11.04
N LEU A 146 -17.65 -32.43 10.51
CA LEU A 146 -16.34 -32.39 11.18
C LEU A 146 -16.24 -31.20 12.16
N PRO A 147 -15.56 -31.35 13.32
CA PRO A 147 -15.48 -30.27 14.33
C PRO A 147 -14.92 -28.95 13.79
N TYR A 148 -13.92 -28.95 12.92
CA TYR A 148 -13.40 -27.70 12.36
C TYR A 148 -14.39 -26.92 11.49
N LEU A 149 -15.47 -27.57 11.02
CA LEU A 149 -16.56 -26.92 10.27
C LEU A 149 -17.68 -26.42 11.19
N ASP A 150 -17.68 -26.77 12.48
CA ASP A 150 -18.69 -26.29 13.42
C ASP A 150 -18.32 -24.93 14.00
N ARG A 151 -18.88 -23.87 13.42
CA ARG A 151 -18.70 -22.48 13.89
C ARG A 151 -19.10 -22.22 15.34
N ARG A 152 -19.81 -23.14 15.99
CA ARG A 152 -20.19 -23.01 17.41
C ARG A 152 -19.05 -23.39 18.35
N LEU A 153 -18.01 -24.05 17.84
CA LEU A 153 -16.83 -24.40 18.62
C LEU A 153 -15.84 -23.22 18.64
N PRO A 154 -15.08 -23.05 19.74
CA PRO A 154 -13.99 -22.08 19.80
C PRO A 154 -12.97 -22.28 18.69
N VAL A 155 -12.38 -21.18 18.20
CA VAL A 155 -11.36 -21.20 17.13
C VAL A 155 -10.23 -22.18 17.45
N GLU A 156 -9.75 -22.22 18.69
CA GLU A 156 -8.66 -23.09 19.12
C GLU A 156 -9.02 -24.58 18.96
N GLN A 157 -10.28 -24.96 19.21
CA GLN A 157 -10.74 -26.33 19.03
C GLN A 157 -10.84 -26.68 17.55
N ARG A 158 -11.36 -25.76 16.72
CA ARG A 158 -11.45 -25.93 15.27
C ARG A 158 -10.05 -26.09 14.65
N VAL A 159 -9.11 -25.26 15.07
CA VAL A 159 -7.70 -25.34 14.64
C VAL A 159 -7.04 -26.63 15.06
N ALA A 160 -7.23 -27.07 16.32
CA ALA A 160 -6.64 -28.31 16.80
C ALA A 160 -7.16 -29.54 16.05
N ASP A 161 -8.47 -29.59 15.76
CA ASP A 161 -9.09 -30.64 14.96
C ASP A 161 -8.56 -30.64 13.52
N LEU A 162 -8.56 -29.48 12.86
CA LEU A 162 -8.07 -29.35 11.47
C LEU A 162 -6.59 -29.73 11.37
N LEU A 163 -5.74 -29.19 12.23
CA LEU A 163 -4.30 -29.44 12.23
C LEU A 163 -3.98 -30.93 12.44
N GLY A 164 -4.79 -31.64 13.23
CA GLY A 164 -4.67 -33.08 13.45
C GLY A 164 -5.06 -33.95 12.24
N ARG A 165 -5.78 -33.38 11.27
CA ARG A 165 -6.23 -34.04 10.03
C ARG A 165 -5.33 -33.76 8.83
N MET A 166 -4.45 -32.76 8.94
CA MET A 166 -3.58 -32.34 7.86
C MET A 166 -2.34 -33.23 7.75
N THR A 167 -2.05 -33.64 6.53
CA THR A 167 -0.78 -34.20 6.09
C THR A 167 0.32 -33.13 6.11
N LEU A 168 1.59 -33.56 6.06
CA LEU A 168 2.72 -32.62 6.00
C LEU A 168 2.69 -31.73 4.75
N PRO A 169 2.38 -32.22 3.53
CA PRO A 169 2.20 -31.35 2.37
C PRO A 169 1.07 -30.33 2.52
N GLU A 170 -0.09 -30.71 3.06
CA GLU A 170 -1.18 -29.74 3.33
C GLU A 170 -0.72 -28.66 4.33
N LYS A 171 0.10 -29.01 5.33
CA LYS A 171 0.68 -28.04 6.28
C LYS A 171 1.68 -27.11 5.62
N ILE A 172 2.57 -27.64 4.78
CA ILE A 172 3.55 -26.85 4.03
C ILE A 172 2.86 -25.91 3.06
N GLY A 173 1.83 -26.39 2.32
CA GLY A 173 1.03 -25.55 1.44
C GLY A 173 0.39 -24.38 2.17
N GLN A 174 -0.09 -24.56 3.42
CA GLN A 174 -0.58 -23.45 4.24
C GLN A 174 0.47 -22.37 4.53
N MET A 175 1.76 -22.72 4.55
CA MET A 175 2.89 -21.81 4.74
C MET A 175 3.34 -21.15 3.43
N THR A 176 2.74 -21.49 2.29
CA THR A 176 3.13 -20.98 0.97
C THR A 176 2.15 -19.92 0.48
N GLN A 177 2.69 -18.80 0.02
CA GLN A 177 1.95 -17.77 -0.72
C GLN A 177 2.55 -17.61 -2.12
N ALA A 178 1.70 -17.72 -3.16
CA ALA A 178 2.10 -17.52 -4.55
C ALA A 178 1.51 -16.22 -5.12
N GLU A 179 2.14 -15.69 -6.17
CA GLU A 179 1.63 -14.52 -6.89
C GLU A 179 0.50 -14.94 -7.85
N ARG A 180 -0.53 -14.10 -8.02
CA ARG A 180 -1.70 -14.43 -8.85
C ARG A 180 -1.34 -14.75 -10.30
N ALA A 181 -0.34 -14.11 -10.89
CA ALA A 181 0.08 -14.35 -12.26
C ALA A 181 0.79 -15.71 -12.40
N ALA A 182 1.43 -16.21 -11.34
CA ALA A 182 2.03 -17.55 -11.33
C ALA A 182 0.98 -18.67 -11.44
N VAL A 183 -0.27 -18.39 -11.04
CA VAL A 183 -1.37 -19.37 -11.03
C VAL A 183 -2.54 -18.96 -11.93
N ALA A 184 -2.50 -17.81 -12.59
CA ALA A 184 -3.60 -17.33 -13.43
C ALA A 184 -3.83 -18.21 -14.67
N ASP A 185 -2.74 -18.65 -15.31
CA ASP A 185 -2.79 -19.49 -16.51
C ASP A 185 -3.16 -20.96 -16.18
N ASP A 186 -2.82 -21.43 -14.97
CA ASP A 186 -3.25 -22.74 -14.43
C ASP A 186 -3.77 -22.58 -12.98
N PRO A 187 -5.05 -22.18 -12.79
CA PRO A 187 -5.63 -22.02 -11.46
C PRO A 187 -5.65 -23.30 -10.63
N THR A 188 -5.52 -24.48 -11.26
CA THR A 188 -5.47 -25.76 -10.54
C THR A 188 -4.22 -25.89 -9.67
N ALA A 189 -3.18 -25.10 -9.95
CA ALA A 189 -1.98 -24.99 -9.11
C ALA A 189 -2.31 -24.64 -7.65
N VAL A 190 -3.35 -23.83 -7.40
CA VAL A 190 -3.83 -23.49 -6.05
C VAL A 190 -4.21 -24.76 -5.27
N ALA A 191 -4.95 -25.68 -5.90
CA ALA A 191 -5.35 -26.94 -5.30
C ALA A 191 -4.19 -27.95 -5.23
N ARG A 192 -3.39 -28.03 -6.31
CA ARG A 192 -2.26 -28.97 -6.45
C ARG A 192 -1.19 -28.75 -5.38
N TRP A 193 -0.85 -27.49 -5.11
CA TRP A 193 0.13 -27.09 -4.10
C TRP A 193 -0.51 -26.84 -2.72
N GLN A 194 -1.84 -26.99 -2.59
CA GLN A 194 -2.56 -26.77 -1.32
C GLN A 194 -2.30 -25.36 -0.75
N LEU A 195 -2.19 -24.35 -1.63
CA LEU A 195 -1.71 -23.03 -1.28
C LEU A 195 -2.53 -22.42 -0.14
N GLY A 196 -1.82 -21.95 0.89
CA GLY A 196 -2.38 -21.20 2.00
C GLY A 196 -2.83 -19.82 1.57
N SER A 197 -2.15 -19.23 0.60
CA SER A 197 -2.40 -17.86 0.19
C SER A 197 -2.04 -17.61 -1.27
N VAL A 198 -2.69 -16.61 -1.85
CA VAL A 198 -2.32 -15.97 -3.11
C VAL A 198 -2.19 -14.47 -2.85
N LEU A 199 -1.33 -13.76 -3.57
CA LEU A 199 -1.26 -12.30 -3.52
C LEU A 199 -1.34 -11.64 -4.90
N SER A 200 -1.57 -10.34 -4.89
CA SER A 200 -1.21 -9.45 -6.00
C SER A 200 -0.06 -8.53 -5.57
N GLY A 201 1.07 -8.61 -6.28
CA GLY A 201 2.12 -7.59 -6.18
C GLY A 201 1.70 -6.25 -6.78
N GLY A 202 2.54 -5.22 -6.65
CA GLY A 202 2.28 -3.89 -7.21
C GLY A 202 2.04 -3.92 -8.72
N GLY A 203 0.83 -3.53 -9.15
CA GLY A 203 0.40 -3.58 -10.56
C GLY A 203 -0.04 -4.95 -11.09
N SER A 204 -0.05 -5.98 -10.24
CA SER A 204 -0.54 -7.31 -10.61
C SER A 204 -2.06 -7.39 -10.48
N THR A 205 -2.76 -7.08 -11.58
CA THR A 205 -4.21 -6.90 -11.62
C THR A 205 -4.88 -7.91 -12.56
N PRO A 206 -6.21 -8.16 -12.44
CA PRO A 206 -6.97 -8.82 -13.50
C PRO A 206 -7.00 -7.95 -14.75
N ALA A 207 -7.16 -8.57 -15.93
CA ALA A 207 -6.99 -7.91 -17.23
C ALA A 207 -7.84 -6.62 -17.41
N SER A 208 -9.07 -6.59 -16.90
CA SER A 208 -9.96 -5.42 -17.01
C SER A 208 -9.85 -4.44 -15.82
N ASN A 209 -9.05 -4.75 -14.80
CA ASN A 209 -8.87 -4.01 -13.53
C ASN A 209 -10.13 -3.31 -12.98
N THR A 210 -11.29 -3.95 -13.03
CA THR A 210 -12.52 -3.47 -12.39
C THR A 210 -12.76 -4.20 -11.07
N PRO A 211 -13.41 -3.59 -10.07
CA PRO A 211 -13.76 -4.26 -8.81
C PRO A 211 -14.47 -5.61 -9.00
N ALA A 212 -15.38 -5.71 -9.97
CA ALA A 212 -16.07 -6.96 -10.30
C ALA A 212 -15.13 -8.04 -10.88
N ALA A 213 -14.17 -7.65 -11.72
CA ALA A 213 -13.16 -8.57 -12.25
C ALA A 213 -12.22 -9.09 -11.16
N TRP A 214 -11.93 -8.28 -10.14
CA TRP A 214 -11.22 -8.73 -8.94
C TRP A 214 -12.01 -9.78 -8.17
N VAL A 215 -13.29 -9.53 -7.90
CA VAL A 215 -14.18 -10.51 -7.24
C VAL A 215 -14.21 -11.83 -8.00
N GLU A 216 -14.37 -11.78 -9.32
CA GLU A 216 -14.37 -12.97 -10.19
C GLU A 216 -13.05 -13.75 -10.09
N MET A 217 -11.91 -13.07 -10.22
CA MET A 217 -10.59 -13.67 -10.12
C MET A 217 -10.36 -14.33 -8.76
N VAL A 218 -10.61 -13.61 -7.66
CA VAL A 218 -10.40 -14.12 -6.29
C VAL A 218 -11.30 -15.33 -6.04
N ASN A 219 -12.57 -15.27 -6.43
CA ASN A 219 -13.49 -16.41 -6.31
C ASN A 219 -13.05 -17.62 -7.15
N GLY A 220 -12.44 -17.38 -8.31
CA GLY A 220 -11.87 -18.44 -9.15
C GLY A 220 -10.76 -19.22 -8.44
N PHE A 221 -9.81 -18.52 -7.82
CA PHE A 221 -8.76 -19.16 -7.01
C PHE A 221 -9.32 -19.80 -5.74
N GLN A 222 -10.29 -19.16 -5.10
CA GLN A 222 -10.94 -19.68 -3.90
C GLN A 222 -11.63 -21.03 -4.18
N ALA A 223 -12.32 -21.15 -5.32
CA ALA A 223 -12.98 -22.39 -5.71
C ALA A 223 -11.99 -23.55 -5.89
N GLN A 224 -10.77 -23.26 -6.33
CA GLN A 224 -9.69 -24.25 -6.41
C GLN A 224 -9.21 -24.66 -5.02
N ALA A 225 -8.95 -23.71 -4.12
CA ALA A 225 -8.58 -24.03 -2.72
C ALA A 225 -9.64 -24.90 -2.03
N LEU A 226 -10.93 -24.60 -2.24
CA LEU A 226 -12.03 -25.36 -1.64
C LEU A 226 -12.37 -26.67 -2.37
N SER A 227 -11.72 -26.97 -3.50
CA SER A 227 -11.81 -28.28 -4.14
C SER A 227 -10.95 -29.35 -3.47
N THR A 228 -10.08 -28.93 -2.54
CA THR A 228 -9.22 -29.83 -1.77
C THR A 228 -10.03 -30.59 -0.71
N ARG A 229 -9.53 -31.76 -0.30
CA ARG A 229 -10.22 -32.67 0.64
C ARG A 229 -10.63 -31.99 1.95
N LEU A 230 -9.80 -31.12 2.51
CA LEU A 230 -10.10 -30.42 3.77
C LEU A 230 -10.84 -29.09 3.57
N GLN A 231 -11.01 -28.64 2.32
CA GLN A 231 -11.63 -27.36 1.95
C GLN A 231 -11.11 -26.18 2.77
N ILE A 232 -9.79 -26.11 2.96
CA ILE A 232 -9.18 -25.00 3.69
C ILE A 232 -9.21 -23.79 2.75
N PRO A 233 -9.90 -22.69 3.11
CA PRO A 233 -9.93 -21.50 2.27
C PRO A 233 -8.53 -20.90 2.16
N MET A 234 -8.16 -20.42 0.97
CA MET A 234 -6.97 -19.57 0.85
C MET A 234 -7.26 -18.21 1.52
N ILE A 235 -6.20 -17.47 1.88
CA ILE A 235 -6.30 -16.05 2.23
C ILE A 235 -5.64 -15.24 1.10
N TYR A 236 -6.32 -14.24 0.54
CA TYR A 236 -5.74 -13.41 -0.53
C TYR A 236 -5.14 -12.13 0.06
N GLY A 237 -3.88 -11.82 -0.25
CA GLY A 237 -3.17 -10.63 0.23
C GLY A 237 -2.94 -9.56 -0.84
N ILE A 238 -2.88 -8.29 -0.45
CA ILE A 238 -2.57 -7.17 -1.34
C ILE A 238 -1.95 -5.99 -0.59
N ASP A 239 -1.14 -5.19 -1.28
CA ASP A 239 -0.72 -3.86 -0.81
C ASP A 239 -1.82 -2.81 -1.06
N ALA A 240 -2.58 -2.46 -0.02
CA ALA A 240 -3.51 -1.32 -0.02
C ALA A 240 -3.00 -0.20 0.92
N VAL A 241 -1.77 0.24 0.68
CA VAL A 241 -0.97 1.06 1.62
C VAL A 241 -1.42 2.52 1.79
N HIS A 242 -2.26 3.03 0.89
CA HIS A 242 -2.83 4.38 0.96
C HIS A 242 -4.22 4.42 0.32
N GLY A 243 -5.06 3.44 0.67
CA GLY A 243 -6.23 3.06 -0.10
C GLY A 243 -5.93 1.86 -1.00
N HIS A 244 -6.93 1.39 -1.74
CA HIS A 244 -6.79 0.19 -2.60
C HIS A 244 -6.06 0.50 -3.92
N GLY A 245 -4.78 0.87 -3.80
CA GLY A 245 -3.98 1.51 -4.86
C GLY A 245 -3.85 0.71 -6.15
N ASN A 246 -3.92 -0.62 -6.10
CA ASN A 246 -3.86 -1.47 -7.30
C ASN A 246 -5.16 -1.44 -8.14
N VAL A 247 -6.28 -0.97 -7.59
CA VAL A 247 -7.60 -1.07 -8.23
C VAL A 247 -7.97 0.25 -8.89
N TYR A 248 -8.26 0.19 -10.19
CA TYR A 248 -8.74 1.35 -10.92
C TYR A 248 -10.07 1.85 -10.36
N GLY A 249 -10.13 3.14 -10.02
CA GLY A 249 -11.32 3.80 -9.48
C GLY A 249 -11.38 3.87 -7.95
N ALA A 250 -10.50 3.17 -7.23
CA ALA A 250 -10.41 3.24 -5.78
C ALA A 250 -10.11 4.66 -5.27
N THR A 251 -10.49 4.93 -4.01
CA THR A 251 -10.07 6.16 -3.33
C THR A 251 -8.59 6.05 -2.98
N ILE A 252 -7.79 7.05 -3.40
CA ILE A 252 -6.36 7.12 -3.05
C ILE A 252 -6.18 8.22 -2.00
N PHE A 253 -5.77 7.82 -0.81
CA PHE A 253 -5.51 8.71 0.32
C PHE A 253 -4.09 9.30 0.22
N PRO A 254 -3.78 10.36 1.00
CA PRO A 254 -2.40 10.78 1.16
C PRO A 254 -1.52 9.61 1.64
N HIS A 255 -0.29 9.52 1.13
CA HIS A 255 0.68 8.59 1.69
C HIS A 255 0.96 8.89 3.18
N ASN A 256 1.54 7.92 3.87
CA ASN A 256 1.68 7.95 5.33
C ASN A 256 2.41 9.18 5.87
N VAL A 257 3.41 9.71 5.17
CA VAL A 257 4.07 10.98 5.56
C VAL A 257 3.06 12.12 5.64
N GLY A 258 2.13 12.22 4.67
CA GLY A 258 1.04 13.18 4.69
C GLY A 258 0.03 12.92 5.81
N LEU A 259 -0.30 11.65 6.08
CA LEU A 259 -1.18 11.28 7.20
C LEU A 259 -0.54 11.60 8.56
N GLY A 260 0.75 11.34 8.73
CA GLY A 260 1.52 11.73 9.90
C GLY A 260 1.51 13.23 10.12
N ALA A 261 1.59 14.02 9.04
CA ALA A 261 1.50 15.47 9.10
C ALA A 261 0.18 16.00 9.70
N THR A 262 -0.91 15.22 9.62
CA THR A 262 -2.21 15.59 10.20
C THR A 262 -2.23 15.57 11.72
N ARG A 263 -1.39 14.72 12.34
CA ARG A 263 -1.42 14.40 13.78
C ARG A 263 -2.80 13.96 14.29
N ASP A 264 -3.61 13.36 13.42
CA ASP A 264 -5.01 13.02 13.68
C ASP A 264 -5.25 11.49 13.62
N PRO A 265 -5.02 10.77 14.73
CA PRO A 265 -5.26 9.32 14.79
C PRO A 265 -6.70 8.92 14.48
N ALA A 266 -7.68 9.77 14.80
CA ALA A 266 -9.08 9.46 14.53
C ALA A 266 -9.40 9.56 13.03
N LEU A 267 -8.72 10.46 12.30
CA LEU A 267 -8.78 10.48 10.84
C LEU A 267 -8.09 9.25 10.24
N VAL A 268 -6.90 8.89 10.72
CA VAL A 268 -6.14 7.74 10.22
C VAL A 268 -6.89 6.41 10.42
N GLU A 269 -7.64 6.26 11.50
CA GLU A 269 -8.55 5.13 11.70
C GLU A 269 -9.68 5.09 10.65
N ARG A 270 -10.28 6.24 10.32
CA ARG A 270 -11.31 6.33 9.27
C ARG A 270 -10.74 6.03 7.88
N VAL A 271 -9.49 6.43 7.62
CA VAL A 271 -8.76 6.08 6.40
C VAL A 271 -8.56 4.57 6.32
N GLY A 272 -8.12 3.93 7.41
CA GLY A 272 -7.98 2.47 7.48
C GLY A 272 -9.32 1.75 7.26
N HIS A 273 -10.40 2.22 7.88
CA HIS A 273 -11.73 1.61 7.70
C HIS A 273 -12.28 1.77 6.27
N ALA A 274 -12.13 2.95 5.66
CA ALA A 274 -12.50 3.16 4.26
C ALA A 274 -11.68 2.24 3.34
N THR A 275 -10.37 2.10 3.60
CA THR A 275 -9.49 1.19 2.86
C THR A 275 -9.94 -0.26 2.99
N ALA A 276 -10.17 -0.76 4.20
CA ALA A 276 -10.67 -2.12 4.43
C ALA A 276 -11.99 -2.40 3.72
N THR A 277 -12.89 -1.41 3.69
CA THR A 277 -14.18 -1.49 2.99
C THR A 277 -13.97 -1.67 1.49
N GLU A 278 -13.12 -0.85 0.86
CA GLU A 278 -12.83 -0.97 -0.58
C GLU A 278 -12.07 -2.26 -0.91
N VAL A 279 -11.12 -2.68 -0.07
CA VAL A 279 -10.38 -3.95 -0.23
C VAL A 279 -11.34 -5.14 -0.16
N ARG A 280 -12.22 -5.21 0.85
CA ARG A 280 -13.24 -6.26 0.95
C ARG A 280 -14.24 -6.26 -0.21
N ALA A 281 -14.60 -5.09 -0.74
CA ALA A 281 -15.49 -5.00 -1.90
C ALA A 281 -14.91 -5.65 -3.17
N THR A 282 -13.58 -5.83 -3.24
CA THR A 282 -12.89 -6.57 -4.31
C THR A 282 -12.64 -8.05 -3.99
N GLY A 283 -13.11 -8.52 -2.83
CA GLY A 283 -13.02 -9.90 -2.38
C GLY A 283 -11.75 -10.25 -1.59
N ILE A 284 -10.91 -9.27 -1.29
CA ILE A 284 -9.63 -9.48 -0.65
C ILE A 284 -9.76 -9.33 0.88
N PRO A 285 -9.35 -10.34 1.68
CA PRO A 285 -9.50 -10.30 3.14
C PRO A 285 -8.27 -9.79 3.92
N TRP A 286 -7.14 -9.56 3.26
CA TRP A 286 -5.86 -9.30 3.92
C TRP A 286 -5.09 -8.19 3.23
N ASP A 287 -4.69 -7.19 4.02
CA ASP A 287 -3.94 -6.02 3.60
C ASP A 287 -2.52 -6.03 4.18
N PHE A 288 -1.54 -5.72 3.34
CA PHE A 288 -0.14 -5.53 3.71
C PHE A 288 0.11 -4.08 4.19
N ALA A 289 -0.70 -3.64 5.16
CA ALA A 289 -0.60 -2.32 5.78
C ALA A 289 -0.94 -2.38 7.28
N PRO A 290 -0.42 -1.46 8.10
CA PRO A 290 0.43 -0.31 7.73
C PRO A 290 1.95 -0.60 7.72
N CYS A 291 2.70 0.24 7.02
CA CYS A 291 4.13 0.43 7.33
C CYS A 291 4.24 1.21 8.66
N LEU A 292 4.82 0.57 9.67
CA LEU A 292 5.19 1.16 10.96
C LEU A 292 6.67 1.55 10.98
N CYS A 293 7.22 1.84 9.81
CA CYS A 293 8.59 2.24 9.60
C CYS A 293 8.82 3.62 10.24
N VAL A 294 9.98 3.81 10.87
CA VAL A 294 10.40 5.11 11.41
C VAL A 294 11.49 5.63 10.48
N SER A 295 11.21 6.66 9.68
CA SER A 295 12.18 7.18 8.69
C SER A 295 13.28 7.96 9.39
N ARG A 296 14.55 7.56 9.22
CA ARG A 296 15.70 8.23 9.86
C ARG A 296 16.64 8.89 8.85
N ASP A 297 16.46 8.60 7.57
CA ASP A 297 17.21 9.20 6.47
C ASP A 297 16.32 9.36 5.22
N GLU A 298 16.01 10.61 4.89
CA GLU A 298 15.12 10.95 3.79
C GLU A 298 15.70 10.62 2.40
N ARG A 299 16.95 10.15 2.31
CA ARG A 299 17.47 9.59 1.05
C ARG A 299 16.83 8.25 0.71
N TRP A 300 16.18 7.58 1.67
CA TRP A 300 15.48 6.32 1.47
C TRP A 300 14.23 6.48 0.58
N GLY A 301 14.13 5.63 -0.44
CA GLY A 301 13.05 5.65 -1.43
C GLY A 301 11.67 5.23 -0.92
N ARG A 302 11.55 4.84 0.35
CA ARG A 302 10.27 4.52 1.01
C ARG A 302 9.92 5.45 2.17
N SER A 303 10.65 6.55 2.33
CA SER A 303 10.41 7.50 3.44
C SER A 303 8.95 7.98 3.50
N TYR A 304 8.26 8.09 2.35
CA TYR A 304 6.85 8.47 2.28
C TYR A 304 5.88 7.43 2.86
N GLU A 305 6.29 6.17 2.94
CA GLU A 305 5.52 5.07 3.55
C GLU A 305 5.57 5.15 5.08
N SER A 306 6.51 5.90 5.67
CA SER A 306 6.57 6.18 7.10
C SER A 306 5.62 7.31 7.49
N PHE A 307 5.00 7.21 8.68
CA PHE A 307 4.25 8.33 9.26
C PHE A 307 5.16 9.46 9.76
N GLY A 308 6.47 9.24 9.89
CA GLY A 308 7.44 10.25 10.29
C GLY A 308 8.68 9.69 10.97
N GLU A 309 9.56 10.60 11.40
CA GLU A 309 10.87 10.25 11.96
C GLU A 309 10.88 9.94 13.47
N ASP A 310 9.80 10.31 14.17
CA ASP A 310 9.66 10.10 15.61
C ASP A 310 8.82 8.84 15.86
N PRO A 311 9.34 7.82 16.58
CA PRO A 311 8.56 6.63 16.91
C PRO A 311 7.27 6.96 17.68
N ALA A 312 7.23 8.03 18.48
CA ALA A 312 6.01 8.46 19.16
C ALA A 312 4.93 8.94 18.18
N LEU A 313 5.30 9.50 17.02
CA LEU A 313 4.35 9.84 15.97
C LEU A 313 3.80 8.59 15.30
N VAL A 314 4.67 7.65 14.94
CA VAL A 314 4.27 6.38 14.31
C VAL A 314 3.31 5.61 15.21
N VAL A 315 3.63 5.46 16.51
CA VAL A 315 2.76 4.84 17.52
C VAL A 315 1.39 5.50 17.56
N ARG A 316 1.31 6.82 17.44
CA ARG A 316 0.04 7.53 17.45
C ARG A 316 -0.81 7.24 16.21
N MET A 317 -0.21 6.89 15.07
CA MET A 317 -0.93 6.59 13.82
C MET A 317 -1.32 5.12 13.66
N GLU A 318 -0.96 4.24 14.59
CA GLU A 318 -1.32 2.81 14.59
C GLU A 318 -2.83 2.54 14.65
N THR A 319 -3.66 3.56 14.93
CA THR A 319 -5.12 3.46 14.81
C THR A 319 -5.59 3.08 13.41
N VAL A 320 -4.74 3.17 12.38
CA VAL A 320 -4.99 2.54 11.07
C VAL A 320 -5.24 1.03 11.19
N ILE A 321 -4.55 0.33 12.09
CA ILE A 321 -4.75 -1.11 12.37
C ILE A 321 -6.17 -1.34 12.88
N ASP A 322 -6.65 -0.49 13.77
CA ASP A 322 -8.03 -0.54 14.30
C ASP A 322 -9.07 -0.28 13.20
N GLY A 323 -8.77 0.64 12.28
CA GLY A 323 -9.59 0.91 11.11
C GLY A 323 -9.69 -0.30 10.19
N LEU A 324 -8.55 -0.96 9.94
CA LEU A 324 -8.46 -2.12 9.07
C LEU A 324 -9.17 -3.35 9.67
N GLN A 325 -8.86 -3.70 10.93
CA GLN A 325 -9.29 -4.97 11.56
C GLN A 325 -10.52 -4.84 12.46
N GLY A 326 -10.83 -3.63 12.93
CA GLY A 326 -11.78 -3.38 14.01
C GLY A 326 -11.11 -3.43 15.39
N ARG A 327 -11.63 -2.63 16.33
CA ARG A 327 -11.06 -2.47 17.69
C ARG A 327 -11.33 -3.64 18.63
N ARG A 328 -12.41 -4.40 18.39
CA ARG A 328 -12.88 -5.43 19.32
C ARG A 328 -12.63 -6.82 18.75
N PRO A 329 -12.27 -7.80 19.61
CA PRO A 329 -12.23 -9.20 19.21
C PRO A 329 -13.52 -9.63 18.52
N GLY A 330 -13.40 -10.38 17.43
CA GLY A 330 -14.52 -10.90 16.64
C GLY A 330 -15.04 -9.97 15.54
N GLN A 331 -14.54 -8.73 15.42
CA GLN A 331 -14.93 -7.84 14.30
C GLN A 331 -14.21 -8.16 12.98
N LEU A 332 -13.19 -9.01 13.01
CA LEU A 332 -12.39 -9.33 11.83
C LEU A 332 -13.18 -10.11 10.75
N ASP A 333 -14.30 -10.75 11.14
CA ASP A 333 -15.29 -11.39 10.27
C ASP A 333 -16.35 -10.39 9.72
N ASP A 334 -16.32 -9.13 10.14
CA ASP A 334 -17.20 -8.12 9.56
C ASP A 334 -16.85 -7.91 8.06
N GLY A 335 -17.88 -7.78 7.21
CA GLY A 335 -17.74 -7.71 5.74
C GLY A 335 -17.03 -6.45 5.20
N ASP A 336 -16.57 -5.57 6.08
CA ASP A 336 -15.86 -4.31 5.83
C ASP A 336 -14.58 -4.19 6.68
N ARG A 337 -14.00 -5.33 7.10
CA ARG A 337 -12.71 -5.42 7.82
C ARG A 337 -11.73 -6.34 7.13
N VAL A 338 -10.45 -6.02 7.14
CA VAL A 338 -9.37 -6.86 6.60
C VAL A 338 -8.35 -7.17 7.69
N LEU A 339 -7.62 -8.28 7.55
CA LEU A 339 -6.45 -8.55 8.37
C LEU A 339 -5.38 -7.49 8.05
N ALA A 340 -4.80 -6.85 9.06
CA ALA A 340 -3.72 -5.89 8.89
C ALA A 340 -2.35 -6.57 9.06
N THR A 341 -1.33 -5.99 8.44
CA THR A 341 0.07 -6.43 8.51
C THR A 341 0.96 -5.26 8.90
N ALA A 342 1.51 -5.27 10.12
CA ALA A 342 2.52 -4.28 10.49
C ALA A 342 3.85 -4.60 9.79
N LYS A 343 4.40 -3.64 9.03
CA LYS A 343 5.61 -3.84 8.22
C LYS A 343 6.60 -2.65 8.25
N HIS A 344 7.89 -2.83 7.96
CA HIS A 344 8.57 -4.11 7.87
C HIS A 344 9.41 -4.32 9.13
N TYR A 345 9.08 -5.37 9.88
CA TYR A 345 9.69 -5.67 11.17
C TYR A 345 11.14 -6.13 10.99
N ALA A 346 12.18 -5.43 11.45
CA ALA A 346 12.17 -4.07 11.98
C ALA A 346 13.48 -3.37 11.56
N GLY A 347 13.48 -2.04 11.56
CA GLY A 347 14.66 -1.22 11.23
C GLY A 347 14.78 -0.80 9.77
N ASP A 348 13.76 -1.08 8.95
CA ASP A 348 13.77 -0.72 7.53
C ASP A 348 14.01 0.77 7.26
N GLY A 349 13.49 1.66 8.11
CA GLY A 349 13.69 3.11 7.99
C GLY A 349 14.95 3.67 8.63
N ASP A 350 15.78 2.85 9.30
CA ASP A 350 17.03 3.25 9.98
C ASP A 350 18.26 2.59 9.33
N THR A 351 18.20 2.29 8.02
CA THR A 351 19.35 1.76 7.29
C THR A 351 20.37 2.87 6.97
N ASP A 352 21.66 2.52 7.02
CA ASP A 352 22.73 3.45 6.69
C ASP A 352 22.82 3.69 5.17
N TYR A 353 22.99 4.95 4.78
CA TYR A 353 23.22 5.35 3.39
C TYR A 353 24.66 5.04 2.94
N ASP A 354 24.80 4.24 1.89
CA ASP A 354 26.08 3.92 1.25
C ASP A 354 26.43 4.91 0.14
N GLU A 355 27.21 5.94 0.51
CA GLU A 355 27.73 6.94 -0.43
C GLU A 355 28.59 6.34 -1.53
N ALA A 356 29.33 5.25 -1.26
CA ALA A 356 30.18 4.62 -2.25
C ALA A 356 29.35 3.88 -3.31
N THR A 357 28.25 3.26 -2.90
CA THR A 357 27.28 2.66 -3.83
C THR A 357 26.60 3.74 -4.68
N ALA A 358 26.13 4.83 -4.06
CA ALA A 358 25.54 5.94 -4.80
C ALA A 358 26.50 6.54 -5.84
N ALA A 359 27.74 6.84 -5.44
CA ALA A 359 28.77 7.33 -6.36
C ALA A 359 29.12 6.32 -7.46
N ALA A 360 29.07 5.01 -7.16
CA ALA A 360 29.33 3.97 -8.14
C ALA A 360 28.22 3.84 -9.18
N ASN A 361 26.98 4.26 -8.88
CA ASN A 361 25.87 4.25 -9.82
C ASN A 361 26.00 5.33 -10.91
N GLU A 362 26.73 6.41 -10.64
CA GLU A 362 26.91 7.52 -11.58
C GLU A 362 27.45 7.05 -12.94
N GLY A 363 26.74 7.40 -14.01
CA GLY A 363 27.12 7.07 -15.39
C GLY A 363 26.97 5.60 -15.78
N ARG A 364 26.45 4.74 -14.89
CA ARG A 364 26.10 3.35 -15.21
C ARG A 364 24.70 3.25 -15.81
N PRO A 365 24.43 2.26 -16.66
CA PRO A 365 23.07 1.97 -17.07
C PRO A 365 22.25 1.42 -15.90
N TRP A 366 20.93 1.68 -15.93
CA TRP A 366 20.02 1.36 -14.82
C TRP A 366 20.05 -0.10 -14.35
N TRP A 367 20.30 -1.06 -15.25
CA TRP A 367 20.36 -2.49 -14.90
C TRP A 367 21.64 -2.91 -14.17
N GLU A 368 22.63 -2.01 -14.03
CA GLU A 368 23.87 -2.23 -13.26
C GLU A 368 23.92 -1.42 -11.96
N GLN A 369 22.95 -0.52 -11.75
CA GLN A 369 22.85 0.33 -10.57
C GLN A 369 22.30 -0.46 -9.37
N LYS A 370 22.66 -0.04 -8.15
CA LYS A 370 22.30 -0.71 -6.89
C LYS A 370 21.63 0.23 -5.90
N TYR A 371 20.89 -0.31 -4.93
CA TYR A 371 20.27 0.48 -3.87
C TYR A 371 21.33 0.95 -2.85
N PRO A 372 21.50 2.27 -2.66
CA PRO A 372 22.44 2.79 -1.68
C PRO A 372 21.91 2.74 -0.24
N ILE A 373 20.60 2.59 -0.01
CA ILE A 373 20.04 2.61 1.35
C ILE A 373 18.88 1.62 1.55
N ASP A 374 17.98 1.47 0.57
CA ASP A 374 16.89 0.50 0.68
C ASP A 374 17.42 -0.94 0.80
N GLN A 375 16.79 -1.73 1.66
CA GLN A 375 17.19 -3.12 1.98
C GLN A 375 18.61 -3.26 2.58
N GLY A 376 19.20 -2.13 2.99
CA GLY A 376 20.55 -2.00 3.52
C GLY A 376 20.75 -2.56 4.94
N VAL A 377 21.67 -1.94 5.67
CA VAL A 377 22.06 -2.37 7.02
C VAL A 377 21.74 -1.27 8.03
N THR A 378 20.95 -1.58 9.04
CA THR A 378 20.77 -0.77 10.24
C THR A 378 21.93 -1.05 11.20
N VAL A 379 22.88 -0.13 11.29
CA VAL A 379 24.05 -0.25 12.18
C VAL A 379 23.75 0.43 13.50
N THR A 380 23.51 -0.35 14.55
CA THR A 380 22.91 0.20 15.78
C THR A 380 23.25 -0.57 17.05
N ASP A 381 22.84 -0.06 18.20
CA ASP A 381 22.84 -0.80 19.47
C ASP A 381 21.42 -1.25 19.84
N ARG A 382 21.30 -2.27 20.71
CA ARG A 382 19.98 -2.79 21.09
C ARG A 382 19.10 -1.76 21.81
N ALA A 383 19.69 -0.78 22.49
CA ALA A 383 18.94 0.21 23.24
C ALA A 383 18.29 1.24 22.32
N HIS A 384 18.99 1.72 21.30
CA HIS A 384 18.46 2.56 20.24
C HIS A 384 17.42 1.80 19.43
N PHE A 385 17.75 0.60 18.95
CA PHE A 385 16.82 -0.23 18.18
C PHE A 385 15.52 -0.52 18.94
N ALA A 386 15.59 -0.72 20.26
CA ALA A 386 14.40 -0.87 21.09
C ALA A 386 13.56 0.42 21.21
N ARG A 387 14.21 1.59 21.25
CA ARG A 387 13.54 2.90 21.40
C ARG A 387 12.98 3.45 20.09
N VAL A 388 13.56 3.09 18.96
CA VAL A 388 13.19 3.61 17.63
C VAL A 388 12.47 2.53 16.84
N ASP A 389 13.18 1.48 16.43
CA ASP A 389 12.71 0.53 15.41
C ASP A 389 11.68 -0.49 15.93
N LEU A 390 11.81 -0.89 17.20
CA LEU A 390 10.87 -1.81 17.83
C LEU A 390 9.72 -1.11 18.57
N ALA A 391 9.85 0.19 18.82
CA ALA A 391 8.90 0.93 19.63
C ALA A 391 7.46 0.89 19.08
N PRO A 392 7.22 1.02 17.76
CA PRO A 392 5.88 0.85 17.17
C PRO A 392 5.29 -0.56 17.32
N TYR A 393 6.13 -1.59 17.27
CA TYR A 393 5.62 -2.98 17.32
C TYR A 393 5.07 -3.38 18.68
N VAL A 394 5.48 -2.71 19.77
CA VAL A 394 4.99 -3.00 21.13
C VAL A 394 3.48 -2.71 21.24
N PRO A 395 2.97 -1.49 20.98
CA PRO A 395 1.52 -1.21 20.96
C PRO A 395 0.80 -1.88 19.78
N ALA A 396 1.42 -2.04 18.61
CA ALA A 396 0.78 -2.74 17.50
C ALA A 396 0.37 -4.18 17.88
N VAL A 397 1.23 -4.88 18.62
CA VAL A 397 0.94 -6.23 19.15
C VAL A 397 0.07 -6.19 20.39
N GLY A 398 0.42 -5.36 21.38
CA GLY A 398 -0.17 -5.38 22.72
C GLY A 398 -1.53 -4.69 22.83
N SER A 399 -1.73 -3.61 22.07
CA SER A 399 -2.90 -2.72 22.15
C SER A 399 -3.81 -2.84 20.94
N HIS A 400 -3.24 -2.91 19.73
CA HIS A 400 -3.99 -2.97 18.46
C HIS A 400 -4.21 -4.40 17.95
N HIS A 401 -3.55 -5.38 18.58
CA HIS A 401 -3.68 -6.80 18.25
C HIS A 401 -3.52 -7.08 16.75
N VAL A 402 -2.49 -6.51 16.13
CA VAL A 402 -2.22 -6.68 14.70
C VAL A 402 -2.20 -8.16 14.32
N GLY A 403 -2.85 -8.49 13.21
CA GLY A 403 -3.13 -9.87 12.82
C GLY A 403 -1.95 -10.57 12.14
N SER A 404 -1.12 -9.79 11.45
CA SER A 404 0.07 -10.24 10.73
C SER A 404 1.25 -9.27 10.93
N VAL A 405 2.48 -9.78 10.77
CA VAL A 405 3.71 -8.97 10.76
C VAL A 405 4.58 -9.42 9.59
N MET A 406 5.15 -8.48 8.83
CA MET A 406 6.05 -8.78 7.72
C MET A 406 7.49 -8.39 8.08
N PRO A 407 8.46 -9.33 8.12
CA PRO A 407 9.86 -8.98 8.35
C PRO A 407 10.48 -8.15 7.22
N SER A 408 11.37 -7.22 7.56
CA SER A 408 12.11 -6.36 6.63
C SER A 408 13.13 -7.10 5.79
N PHE A 409 13.39 -6.63 4.56
CA PHE A 409 14.58 -7.01 3.79
C PHE A 409 15.90 -6.61 4.47
N SER A 410 15.89 -5.57 5.29
CA SER A 410 17.09 -5.00 5.91
C SER A 410 17.84 -6.02 6.78
N SER A 411 19.10 -5.70 7.04
CA SER A 411 19.90 -6.39 8.05
C SER A 411 20.10 -5.49 9.26
N VAL A 412 20.33 -6.08 10.43
CA VAL A 412 20.80 -5.36 11.60
C VAL A 412 22.23 -5.77 11.92
N ASP A 413 23.09 -4.79 12.20
CA ASP A 413 24.45 -5.00 12.70
C ASP A 413 24.59 -4.39 14.11
N TRP A 414 24.92 -5.22 15.09
CA TRP A 414 24.95 -4.82 16.50
C TRP A 414 26.31 -4.24 16.87
N THR A 415 26.39 -2.92 17.00
CA THR A 415 27.62 -2.22 17.40
C THR A 415 28.20 -2.67 18.75
N GLU A 416 27.37 -3.22 19.63
CA GLU A 416 27.77 -3.70 20.97
C GLU A 416 28.73 -4.89 20.95
N ASP A 417 28.69 -5.74 19.90
CA ASP A 417 29.57 -6.91 19.81
C ASP A 417 30.90 -6.61 19.08
N GLY A 418 30.95 -5.52 18.31
CA GLY A 418 32.12 -5.06 17.57
C GLY A 418 32.56 -6.00 16.43
N LEU A 419 31.66 -6.87 15.96
CA LEU A 419 31.99 -7.91 14.98
C LEU A 419 31.78 -7.46 13.52
N GLY A 420 30.88 -6.52 13.27
CA GLY A 420 30.57 -6.05 11.91
C GLY A 420 29.94 -7.16 11.06
N ASN A 421 29.00 -7.93 11.63
CA ASN A 421 28.43 -9.14 11.04
C ASN A 421 26.90 -9.01 10.89
N PRO A 422 26.42 -8.19 9.94
CA PRO A 422 25.00 -7.92 9.76
C PRO A 422 24.20 -9.21 9.59
N THR A 423 23.06 -9.27 10.28
CA THR A 423 22.11 -10.39 10.19
C THR A 423 20.86 -9.93 9.47
N LYS A 424 20.52 -10.58 8.34
CA LYS A 424 19.25 -10.36 7.63
C LYS A 424 18.09 -10.62 8.59
N MET A 425 17.08 -9.76 8.57
CA MET A 425 15.96 -9.86 9.49
C MET A 425 15.19 -11.19 9.34
N HIS A 426 14.99 -11.68 8.11
CA HIS A 426 14.42 -13.01 7.83
C HIS A 426 15.23 -14.18 8.38
N ALA A 427 16.49 -13.97 8.78
CA ALA A 427 17.33 -14.96 9.45
C ALA A 427 17.45 -14.72 10.98
N SER A 428 16.91 -13.60 11.50
CA SER A 428 17.08 -13.20 12.89
C SER A 428 16.09 -13.91 13.82
N ARG A 429 16.50 -15.07 14.34
CA ARG A 429 15.74 -15.78 15.39
C ARG A 429 15.55 -14.91 16.65
N GLU A 430 16.57 -14.14 17.02
CA GLU A 430 16.53 -13.24 18.18
C GLU A 430 15.33 -12.30 18.07
N LEU A 431 15.22 -11.57 16.95
CA LEU A 431 14.15 -10.59 16.75
C LEU A 431 12.81 -11.25 16.46
N ILE A 432 12.75 -12.20 15.53
CA ILE A 432 11.48 -12.83 15.11
C ILE A 432 10.87 -13.69 16.23
N THR A 433 11.64 -14.61 16.80
CA THR A 433 11.10 -15.57 17.77
C THR A 433 11.20 -15.04 19.19
N ASP A 434 12.39 -14.63 19.63
CA ASP A 434 12.60 -14.34 21.05
C ASP A 434 11.99 -12.99 21.43
N VAL A 435 12.07 -11.98 20.57
CA VAL A 435 11.48 -10.65 20.81
C VAL A 435 10.01 -10.60 20.43
N LEU A 436 9.67 -10.74 19.14
CA LEU A 436 8.30 -10.53 18.67
C LEU A 436 7.32 -11.59 19.20
N LYS A 437 7.59 -12.88 18.95
CA LYS A 437 6.70 -13.95 19.43
C LYS A 437 6.80 -14.16 20.94
N GLY A 438 8.01 -14.06 21.49
CA GLY A 438 8.31 -14.29 22.90
C GLY A 438 7.96 -13.11 23.79
N ARG A 439 8.82 -12.09 23.82
CA ARG A 439 8.71 -10.94 24.74
C ARG A 439 7.50 -10.05 24.48
N MET A 440 7.19 -9.74 23.22
CA MET A 440 6.02 -8.92 22.84
C MET A 440 4.73 -9.75 22.83
N GLY A 441 4.83 -11.08 22.78
CA GLY A 441 3.69 -11.98 22.88
C GLY A 441 2.83 -12.07 21.61
N PHE A 442 3.40 -11.77 20.43
CA PHE A 442 2.66 -11.80 19.16
C PHE A 442 2.02 -13.17 18.88
N ARG A 443 0.70 -13.16 18.68
CA ARG A 443 -0.14 -14.35 18.45
C ARG A 443 -0.64 -14.52 17.02
N GLY A 444 -0.43 -13.52 16.16
CA GLY A 444 -0.68 -13.64 14.72
C GLY A 444 0.36 -14.52 14.02
N PHE A 445 0.40 -14.43 12.70
CA PHE A 445 1.40 -15.11 11.87
C PHE A 445 2.33 -14.10 11.19
N LEU A 446 3.56 -14.52 10.90
CA LEU A 446 4.48 -13.74 10.08
C LEU A 446 4.42 -14.18 8.61
N ILE A 447 4.41 -13.22 7.70
CA ILE A 447 4.59 -13.40 6.26
C ILE A 447 5.96 -12.84 5.87
N SER A 448 6.80 -13.56 5.11
CA SER A 448 8.00 -12.93 4.56
C SER A 448 7.63 -11.81 3.59
N ASP A 449 8.47 -10.77 3.48
CA ASP A 449 8.44 -9.90 2.30
C ASP A 449 8.73 -10.69 0.99
N TRP A 450 8.51 -10.06 -0.15
CA TRP A 450 8.64 -10.63 -1.50
C TRP A 450 10.01 -11.27 -1.70
N GLU A 451 10.06 -12.61 -1.78
CA GLU A 451 11.32 -13.37 -1.89
C GLU A 451 12.34 -13.03 -0.78
N GLY A 452 11.90 -12.50 0.38
CA GLY A 452 12.82 -11.97 1.39
C GLY A 452 13.84 -12.99 1.91
N ILE A 453 13.49 -14.27 1.96
CA ILE A 453 14.43 -15.32 2.34
C ILE A 453 15.51 -15.60 1.29
N HIS A 454 15.31 -15.20 0.03
CA HIS A 454 16.31 -15.34 -1.02
C HIS A 454 17.52 -14.45 -0.75
N GLN A 455 17.37 -13.38 0.03
CA GLN A 455 18.49 -12.50 0.42
C GLN A 455 19.34 -13.03 1.57
N ILE A 456 18.91 -14.10 2.25
CA ILE A 456 19.70 -14.72 3.33
C ILE A 456 20.99 -15.27 2.72
N PRO A 457 22.19 -14.80 3.15
CA PRO A 457 23.46 -15.30 2.63
C PRO A 457 23.60 -16.81 2.86
N ASP A 458 23.75 -17.57 1.78
CA ASP A 458 24.03 -19.00 1.83
C ASP A 458 25.55 -19.26 1.75
N PRO A 459 26.19 -19.79 2.80
CA PRO A 459 27.62 -20.07 2.78
C PRO A 459 28.07 -21.05 1.68
N ALA A 460 27.14 -21.87 1.16
CA ALA A 460 27.41 -22.81 0.08
C ALA A 460 27.07 -22.25 -1.32
N GLU A 461 26.46 -21.06 -1.41
CA GLU A 461 26.08 -20.40 -2.66
C GLU A 461 26.54 -18.93 -2.64
N PRO A 462 27.84 -18.66 -2.92
CA PRO A 462 28.43 -17.33 -2.78
C PRO A 462 27.85 -16.26 -3.71
N ALA A 463 27.20 -16.65 -4.82
CA ALA A 463 26.51 -15.68 -5.67
C ALA A 463 25.21 -15.17 -5.04
N ASN A 464 24.72 -15.85 -4.00
CA ASN A 464 23.51 -15.58 -3.25
C ASN A 464 22.25 -15.44 -4.14
N THR A 465 22.20 -16.19 -5.22
CA THR A 465 21.12 -16.23 -6.21
C THR A 465 20.08 -17.29 -5.88
N GLY A 466 18.80 -16.91 -5.96
CA GLY A 466 17.65 -17.82 -5.88
C GLY A 466 17.45 -18.50 -4.53
N LEU A 467 16.48 -19.43 -4.53
CA LEU A 467 16.05 -20.16 -3.34
C LEU A 467 16.85 -21.46 -3.13
N THR A 468 17.39 -21.64 -1.92
CA THR A 468 18.11 -22.87 -1.52
C THR A 468 17.49 -23.51 -0.29
N ALA A 469 17.77 -24.79 -0.06
CA ALA A 469 17.33 -25.50 1.14
C ALA A 469 17.83 -24.84 2.45
N TYR A 470 19.03 -24.26 2.40
CA TYR A 470 19.61 -23.52 3.53
C TYR A 470 18.75 -22.30 3.87
N LYS A 471 18.41 -21.48 2.88
CA LYS A 471 17.61 -20.26 3.07
C LYS A 471 16.21 -20.57 3.61
N VAL A 472 15.54 -21.58 3.05
CA VAL A 472 14.25 -22.10 3.55
C VAL A 472 14.36 -22.53 5.01
N ARG A 473 15.35 -23.38 5.34
CA ARG A 473 15.58 -23.85 6.71
C ARG A 473 15.81 -22.70 7.68
N VAL A 474 16.66 -21.74 7.31
CA VAL A 474 16.99 -20.59 8.17
C VAL A 474 15.76 -19.73 8.42
N GLY A 475 15.02 -19.35 7.38
CA GLY A 475 13.80 -18.53 7.53
C GLY A 475 12.73 -19.21 8.38
N VAL A 476 12.47 -20.50 8.15
CA VAL A 476 11.49 -21.27 8.93
C VAL A 476 11.92 -21.41 10.40
N ASN A 477 13.20 -21.70 10.66
CA ASN A 477 13.71 -21.87 12.03
C ASN A 477 13.91 -20.54 12.77
N ALA A 478 14.09 -19.42 12.06
CA ALA A 478 14.07 -18.07 12.62
C ALA A 478 12.68 -17.70 13.15
N GLY A 479 11.64 -18.21 12.50
CA GLY A 479 10.27 -18.25 13.03
C GLY A 479 9.19 -17.70 12.11
N THR A 480 9.50 -17.42 10.85
CA THR A 480 8.50 -17.03 9.84
C THR A 480 7.45 -18.13 9.65
N ASP A 481 6.19 -17.74 9.45
CA ASP A 481 5.05 -18.67 9.40
C ASP A 481 4.57 -18.95 7.97
N MET A 482 4.50 -17.91 7.14
CA MET A 482 4.12 -17.97 5.73
C MET A 482 5.20 -17.29 4.87
N PHE A 483 5.42 -17.79 3.66
CA PHE A 483 6.49 -17.35 2.76
C PHE A 483 5.91 -16.85 1.46
N MET A 484 6.19 -15.59 1.15
CA MET A 484 5.87 -14.92 -0.11
C MET A 484 6.86 -15.38 -1.17
N GLU A 485 6.50 -16.48 -1.84
CA GLU A 485 7.30 -17.17 -2.87
C GLU A 485 6.57 -17.04 -4.21
N PRO A 486 6.60 -15.84 -4.81
CA PRO A 486 5.68 -15.42 -5.85
C PRO A 486 5.68 -16.35 -7.05
N TYR A 487 6.87 -16.73 -7.52
CA TYR A 487 7.09 -17.62 -8.67
C TYR A 487 7.83 -18.92 -8.31
N SER A 488 8.23 -19.06 -7.04
CA SER A 488 9.03 -20.17 -6.49
C SER A 488 8.24 -21.06 -5.52
N ALA A 489 6.92 -20.87 -5.38
CA ALA A 489 6.05 -21.61 -4.46
C ALA A 489 6.27 -23.13 -4.48
N GLU A 490 6.23 -23.77 -5.65
CA GLU A 490 6.45 -25.22 -5.76
C GLU A 490 7.86 -25.65 -5.31
N GLN A 491 8.88 -24.86 -5.66
CA GLN A 491 10.25 -25.12 -5.25
C GLN A 491 10.39 -24.99 -3.73
N PHE A 492 9.79 -23.96 -3.13
CA PHE A 492 9.76 -23.76 -1.69
C PHE A 492 9.16 -24.96 -0.97
N GLU A 493 8.00 -25.47 -1.42
CA GLU A 493 7.34 -26.62 -0.80
C GLU A 493 8.19 -27.88 -0.85
N GLN A 494 8.83 -28.16 -2.00
CA GLN A 494 9.72 -29.30 -2.16
C GLN A 494 10.94 -29.21 -1.23
N LEU A 495 11.56 -28.04 -1.13
CA LEU A 495 12.70 -27.80 -0.26
C LEU A 495 12.31 -27.92 1.22
N LEU A 496 11.19 -27.32 1.63
CA LEU A 496 10.72 -27.39 3.01
C LEU A 496 10.34 -28.83 3.40
N LEU A 497 9.69 -29.57 2.51
CA LEU A 497 9.37 -30.98 2.74
C LEU A 497 10.65 -31.81 2.95
N ALA A 498 11.69 -31.56 2.16
CA ALA A 498 12.99 -32.21 2.33
C ALA A 498 13.66 -31.84 3.66
N GLU A 499 13.62 -30.57 4.07
CA GLU A 499 14.19 -30.09 5.34
C GLU A 499 13.47 -30.67 6.57
N VAL A 500 12.14 -30.82 6.51
CA VAL A 500 11.36 -31.46 7.58
C VAL A 500 11.62 -32.96 7.62
N THR A 501 11.63 -33.63 6.47
CA THR A 501 11.93 -35.07 6.37
C THR A 501 13.33 -35.39 6.88
N ALA A 502 14.30 -34.49 6.66
CA ALA A 502 15.66 -34.62 7.18
C ALA A 502 15.80 -34.24 8.66
N GLY A 503 14.74 -33.80 9.34
CA GLY A 503 14.74 -33.39 10.75
C GLY A 503 15.45 -32.07 11.03
N ARG A 504 15.78 -31.27 10.01
CA ARG A 504 16.44 -29.96 10.13
C ARG A 504 15.44 -28.83 10.38
N VAL A 505 14.18 -29.04 10.00
CA VAL A 505 13.01 -28.29 10.47
C VAL A 505 12.13 -29.25 11.25
N SER A 506 11.71 -28.86 12.46
CA SER A 506 10.88 -29.74 13.30
C SER A 506 9.41 -29.71 12.90
N GLN A 507 8.70 -30.84 13.05
CA GLN A 507 7.23 -30.88 12.89
C GLN A 507 6.53 -29.85 13.79
N ALA A 508 7.05 -29.62 15.01
CA ALA A 508 6.50 -28.65 15.94
C ALA A 508 6.59 -27.19 15.41
N ARG A 509 7.63 -26.86 14.65
CA ARG A 509 7.79 -25.55 13.99
C ARG A 509 6.77 -25.36 12.87
N ILE A 510 6.53 -26.41 12.09
CA ILE A 510 5.47 -26.43 11.06
C ILE A 510 4.09 -26.29 11.72
N ASP A 511 3.83 -27.04 12.79
CA ASP A 511 2.55 -27.00 13.50
C ASP A 511 2.30 -25.64 14.18
N ASP A 512 3.32 -24.93 14.68
CA ASP A 512 3.20 -23.55 15.18
C ASP A 512 2.80 -22.59 14.06
N ALA A 513 3.49 -22.64 12.92
CA ALA A 513 3.22 -21.78 11.77
C ALA A 513 1.80 -21.96 11.25
N VAL A 514 1.41 -23.20 10.96
CA VAL A 514 0.08 -23.52 10.45
C VAL A 514 -1.01 -23.18 11.46
N ARG A 515 -0.80 -23.42 12.76
CA ARG A 515 -1.76 -23.00 13.79
C ARG A 515 -2.04 -21.51 13.73
N ARG A 516 -1.00 -20.66 13.64
CA ARG A 516 -1.16 -19.20 13.59
C ARG A 516 -1.93 -18.74 12.36
N ILE A 517 -1.62 -19.34 11.20
CA ILE A 517 -2.31 -19.07 9.93
C ILE A 517 -3.78 -19.47 10.02
N LEU A 518 -4.07 -20.69 10.49
CA LEU A 518 -5.44 -21.19 10.61
C LEU A 518 -6.27 -20.38 11.60
N VAL A 519 -5.70 -19.95 12.74
CA VAL A 519 -6.39 -19.05 13.69
C VAL A 519 -6.90 -17.81 12.97
N LYS A 520 -6.05 -17.13 12.19
CA LYS A 520 -6.47 -15.92 11.46
C LYS A 520 -7.48 -16.20 10.36
N LYS A 521 -7.39 -17.33 9.65
CA LYS A 521 -8.41 -17.73 8.68
C LYS A 521 -9.78 -17.99 9.31
N PHE A 522 -9.83 -18.59 10.50
CA PHE A 522 -11.08 -18.76 11.25
C PHE A 522 -11.60 -17.43 11.82
N GLU A 523 -10.73 -16.57 12.36
CA GLU A 523 -11.13 -15.24 12.87
C GLU A 523 -11.65 -14.29 11.78
N LEU A 524 -11.16 -14.46 10.54
CA LEU A 524 -11.66 -13.77 9.34
C LEU A 524 -12.98 -14.34 8.81
N GLY A 525 -13.50 -15.42 9.41
CA GLY A 525 -14.70 -16.12 8.96
C GLY A 525 -14.57 -16.80 7.60
N LEU A 526 -13.35 -17.04 7.09
CA LEU A 526 -13.15 -17.56 5.73
C LEU A 526 -13.71 -18.98 5.54
N PHE A 527 -13.89 -19.75 6.61
CA PHE A 527 -14.55 -21.07 6.55
C PHE A 527 -16.08 -20.95 6.42
N GLU A 528 -16.66 -19.87 6.94
CA GLU A 528 -18.09 -19.60 6.90
C GLU A 528 -18.49 -18.83 5.63
N HIS A 529 -17.62 -17.91 5.19
CA HIS A 529 -17.83 -16.96 4.10
C HIS A 529 -16.61 -16.93 3.15
N PRO A 530 -16.27 -18.04 2.48
CA PRO A 530 -15.05 -18.11 1.67
C PRO A 530 -15.12 -17.28 0.38
N TYR A 531 -16.31 -17.03 -0.14
CA TYR A 531 -16.51 -16.34 -1.42
C TYR A 531 -16.86 -14.87 -1.23
N ALA A 532 -16.29 -14.04 -2.10
CA ALA A 532 -16.62 -12.63 -2.22
C ALA A 532 -17.93 -12.42 -2.99
N SER A 533 -18.59 -11.30 -2.70
CA SER A 533 -19.81 -10.86 -3.39
C SER A 533 -19.54 -9.59 -4.19
N ALA A 534 -20.06 -9.54 -5.42
CA ALA A 534 -20.03 -8.32 -6.23
C ALA A 534 -21.06 -7.26 -5.80
N GLY A 535 -21.83 -7.50 -4.74
CA GLY A 535 -22.93 -6.61 -4.31
C GLY A 535 -22.48 -5.26 -3.73
N ASN A 536 -21.21 -5.13 -3.33
CA ASN A 536 -20.67 -3.93 -2.69
C ASN A 536 -19.60 -3.21 -3.53
N VAL A 537 -19.39 -3.60 -4.79
CA VAL A 537 -18.32 -3.03 -5.64
C VAL A 537 -18.45 -1.53 -5.84
N ASP A 538 -19.66 -0.96 -5.76
CA ASP A 538 -19.92 0.47 -5.86
C ASP A 538 -19.38 1.28 -4.67
N GLN A 539 -18.92 0.61 -3.60
CA GLN A 539 -18.23 1.26 -2.48
C GLN A 539 -16.78 1.65 -2.84
N VAL A 540 -16.18 0.98 -3.83
CA VAL A 540 -14.84 1.32 -4.33
C VAL A 540 -14.89 2.71 -4.98
N GLY A 541 -14.06 3.64 -4.49
CA GLY A 541 -14.10 5.03 -4.94
C GLY A 541 -15.35 5.81 -4.52
N GLY A 542 -16.09 5.33 -3.52
CA GLY A 542 -17.34 5.93 -3.08
C GLY A 542 -17.19 7.37 -2.56
N ALA A 543 -18.21 8.20 -2.77
CA ALA A 543 -18.16 9.63 -2.40
C ALA A 543 -17.86 9.89 -0.92
N GLN A 544 -18.28 8.99 -0.01
CA GLN A 544 -17.96 9.09 1.42
C GLN A 544 -16.46 8.90 1.68
N HIS A 545 -15.83 7.92 1.02
CA HIS A 545 -14.40 7.66 1.17
C HIS A 545 -13.58 8.81 0.57
N ARG A 546 -13.97 9.30 -0.61
CA ARG A 546 -13.36 10.49 -1.23
C ARG A 546 -13.50 11.75 -0.36
N ALA A 547 -14.61 11.91 0.37
CA ALA A 547 -14.74 13.00 1.33
C ALA A 547 -13.77 12.88 2.52
N ILE A 548 -13.49 11.67 3.00
CA ILE A 548 -12.43 11.41 3.98
C ILE A 548 -11.05 11.73 3.37
N GLY A 549 -10.82 11.31 2.11
CA GLY A 549 -9.60 11.62 1.36
C GLY A 549 -9.35 13.13 1.26
N ARG A 550 -10.36 13.92 0.86
CA ARG A 550 -10.27 15.38 0.79
C ARG A 550 -9.99 16.02 2.16
N GLU A 551 -10.58 15.50 3.24
CA GLU A 551 -10.28 15.94 4.60
C GLU A 551 -8.81 15.66 4.96
N ALA A 552 -8.32 14.46 4.67
CA ALA A 552 -6.95 14.04 4.93
C ALA A 552 -5.95 14.88 4.13
N VAL A 553 -6.22 15.10 2.83
CA VAL A 553 -5.41 15.99 1.98
C VAL A 553 -5.31 17.37 2.61
N ALA A 554 -6.44 18.00 2.94
CA ALA A 554 -6.43 19.35 3.52
C ALA A 554 -5.65 19.42 4.85
N LYS A 555 -5.78 18.42 5.72
CA LYS A 555 -5.06 18.36 7.01
C LYS A 555 -3.57 18.03 6.86
N SER A 556 -3.18 17.34 5.79
CA SER A 556 -1.77 16.96 5.54
C SER A 556 -0.90 18.13 5.08
N GLN A 557 -1.51 19.19 4.52
CA GLN A 557 -0.76 20.33 3.99
C GLN A 557 -0.03 21.08 5.10
N VAL A 558 1.30 21.20 4.98
CA VAL A 558 2.14 21.90 5.96
C VAL A 558 2.60 23.23 5.38
N LEU A 559 2.16 24.33 5.99
CA LEU A 559 2.58 25.67 5.59
C LEU A 559 3.94 26.00 6.22
N LEU A 560 5.01 25.92 5.41
CA LEU A 560 6.38 26.15 5.87
C LEU A 560 6.69 27.64 6.01
N LYS A 561 6.22 28.44 5.05
CA LYS A 561 6.44 29.89 4.96
C LYS A 561 5.15 30.59 4.54
N ASN A 562 4.89 31.78 5.08
CA ASN A 562 3.75 32.63 4.70
C ASN A 562 4.06 34.13 4.90
N SER A 563 4.98 34.67 4.13
CA SER A 563 5.36 36.09 4.15
C SER A 563 4.18 36.99 3.80
N GLY A 564 4.04 38.10 4.53
CA GLY A 564 3.03 39.12 4.24
C GLY A 564 1.56 38.65 4.34
N GLY A 565 1.30 37.43 4.82
CA GLY A 565 -0.02 36.82 4.77
C GLY A 565 -0.47 36.46 3.35
N ALA A 566 0.44 35.98 2.50
CA ALA A 566 0.15 35.56 1.13
C ALA A 566 -0.99 34.53 1.04
N LEU A 567 -1.08 33.61 2.00
CA LEU A 567 -2.20 32.67 2.15
C LEU A 567 -3.08 33.03 3.36
N PRO A 568 -4.42 32.87 3.25
CA PRO A 568 -5.15 32.30 2.12
C PRO A 568 -5.37 33.27 0.95
N LEU A 569 -5.48 32.71 -0.25
CA LEU A 569 -5.74 33.43 -1.50
C LEU A 569 -7.19 33.94 -1.56
N ARG A 570 -7.38 35.08 -2.25
CA ARG A 570 -8.71 35.56 -2.59
C ARG A 570 -9.35 34.67 -3.65
N LYS A 571 -10.64 34.36 -3.50
CA LYS A 571 -11.40 33.48 -4.41
C LYS A 571 -11.69 34.08 -5.79
N ASP A 572 -11.46 35.38 -5.96
CA ASP A 572 -11.62 36.14 -7.20
C ASP A 572 -10.27 36.60 -7.79
N ALA A 573 -9.15 36.07 -7.30
CA ALA A 573 -7.81 36.45 -7.76
C ALA A 573 -7.57 36.03 -9.22
N ARG A 574 -6.66 36.74 -9.90
CA ARG A 574 -6.07 36.28 -11.17
C ARG A 574 -4.87 35.40 -10.85
N VAL A 575 -5.03 34.10 -11.04
CA VAL A 575 -4.09 33.07 -10.60
C VAL A 575 -3.37 32.49 -11.80
N TYR A 576 -2.05 32.54 -11.79
CA TYR A 576 -1.21 31.83 -12.74
C TYR A 576 -0.75 30.52 -12.10
N VAL A 577 -1.22 29.39 -12.62
CA VAL A 577 -0.86 28.05 -12.14
C VAL A 577 0.22 27.48 -13.06
N ALA A 578 1.31 27.00 -12.48
CA ALA A 578 2.44 26.43 -13.21
C ALA A 578 3.04 25.22 -12.48
N GLY A 579 4.01 24.57 -13.12
CA GLY A 579 4.70 23.40 -12.61
C GLY A 579 4.06 22.11 -13.10
N ARG A 580 4.90 21.09 -13.30
CA ARG A 580 4.52 19.81 -13.88
C ARG A 580 3.53 19.00 -13.03
N ASN A 581 3.48 19.27 -11.72
CA ASN A 581 2.61 18.55 -10.78
C ASN A 581 1.25 19.25 -10.58
N ALA A 582 0.98 20.36 -11.28
CA ALA A 582 -0.28 21.09 -11.12
C ALA A 582 -1.48 20.34 -11.70
N ASP A 583 -1.30 19.61 -12.80
CA ASP A 583 -2.38 18.91 -13.54
C ASP A 583 -1.98 17.46 -13.87
N ASP A 584 -1.33 16.80 -12.90
CA ASP A 584 -0.85 15.42 -13.02
C ASP A 584 -1.26 14.63 -11.77
N ILE A 585 -2.35 13.86 -11.88
CA ILE A 585 -2.89 13.08 -10.75
C ILE A 585 -2.00 11.90 -10.41
N GLY A 586 -1.22 11.39 -11.36
CA GLY A 586 -0.22 10.36 -11.15
C GLY A 586 0.89 10.82 -10.20
N ASN A 587 1.47 12.00 -10.47
CA ASN A 587 2.52 12.57 -9.63
C ASN A 587 2.01 12.91 -8.23
N GLN A 588 0.77 13.40 -8.11
CA GLN A 588 0.19 13.70 -6.80
C GLN A 588 -0.18 12.42 -6.02
N ALA A 589 -0.36 11.28 -6.67
CA ALA A 589 -0.62 9.99 -6.01
C ALA A 589 0.66 9.26 -5.59
N GLY A 590 1.72 9.32 -6.39
CA GLY A 590 3.02 8.72 -6.08
C GLY A 590 3.11 7.22 -6.39
N GLY A 591 4.08 6.55 -5.76
CA GLY A 591 4.26 5.09 -5.88
C GLY A 591 3.07 4.31 -5.30
N TRP A 592 3.03 3.01 -5.57
CA TRP A 592 1.96 2.11 -5.12
C TRP A 592 0.54 2.47 -5.62
N THR A 593 0.46 3.24 -6.71
CA THR A 593 -0.81 3.62 -7.37
C THR A 593 -0.86 3.04 -8.79
N ILE A 594 -1.80 2.11 -9.02
CA ILE A 594 -2.01 1.31 -10.25
C ILE A 594 -0.85 0.40 -10.62
N ALA A 595 0.39 0.88 -10.56
CA ALA A 595 1.62 0.14 -10.76
C ALA A 595 2.51 0.28 -9.52
N TRP A 596 3.46 -0.64 -9.37
CA TRP A 596 4.45 -0.62 -8.28
C TRP A 596 5.14 0.75 -8.13
N GLN A 597 5.80 1.23 -9.19
CA GLN A 597 6.49 2.53 -9.20
C GLN A 597 5.54 3.74 -9.34
N GLY A 598 4.22 3.51 -9.37
CA GLY A 598 3.23 4.51 -9.77
C GLY A 598 3.25 4.81 -11.27
N VAL A 599 2.37 5.71 -11.71
CA VAL A 599 2.24 6.12 -13.11
C VAL A 599 2.01 7.63 -13.13
N SER A 600 2.83 8.40 -13.85
CA SER A 600 2.59 9.83 -14.10
C SER A 600 1.46 10.05 -15.11
N GLY A 601 0.83 11.24 -15.07
CA GLY A 601 -0.25 11.66 -15.96
C GLY A 601 -1.64 11.35 -15.42
N ASP A 602 -2.60 11.12 -16.32
CA ASP A 602 -3.99 10.77 -16.02
C ASP A 602 -4.12 9.28 -15.64
N ALA A 603 -3.57 8.92 -14.48
CA ALA A 603 -3.43 7.53 -14.05
C ALA A 603 -4.69 6.95 -13.38
N ILE A 604 -5.46 7.78 -12.68
CA ILE A 604 -6.61 7.37 -11.84
C ILE A 604 -7.74 8.39 -11.90
N PRO A 605 -9.01 7.98 -11.66
CA PRO A 605 -10.10 8.92 -11.45
C PRO A 605 -9.93 9.73 -10.15
N GLY A 606 -10.01 11.05 -10.25
CA GLY A 606 -9.97 11.95 -9.10
C GLY A 606 -10.01 13.41 -9.52
N THR A 607 -9.33 14.26 -8.76
CA THR A 607 -9.24 15.69 -9.02
C THR A 607 -7.79 16.13 -8.90
N THR A 608 -7.23 16.72 -9.96
CA THR A 608 -5.89 17.32 -9.91
C THR A 608 -5.87 18.56 -9.03
N ILE A 609 -4.69 19.05 -8.65
CA ILE A 609 -4.57 20.32 -7.91
C ILE A 609 -5.15 21.49 -8.72
N LEU A 610 -4.90 21.56 -10.03
CA LEU A 610 -5.45 22.57 -10.94
C LEU A 610 -6.97 22.51 -11.00
N GLU A 611 -7.54 21.31 -11.16
CA GLU A 611 -8.99 21.11 -11.12
C GLU A 611 -9.58 21.51 -9.76
N GLY A 612 -8.91 21.15 -8.66
CA GLY A 612 -9.27 21.53 -7.30
C GLY A 612 -9.29 23.05 -7.11
N ILE A 613 -8.31 23.77 -7.65
CA ILE A 613 -8.28 25.25 -7.64
C ILE A 613 -9.51 25.81 -8.36
N ARG A 614 -9.83 25.29 -9.55
CA ARG A 614 -11.00 25.72 -10.34
C ARG A 614 -12.32 25.41 -9.61
N GLU A 615 -12.43 24.27 -8.94
CA GLU A 615 -13.61 23.88 -8.16
C GLU A 615 -13.79 24.77 -6.92
N VAL A 616 -12.71 25.02 -6.18
CA VAL A 616 -12.75 25.72 -4.89
C VAL A 616 -12.95 27.23 -5.08
N ALA A 617 -12.37 27.80 -6.14
CA ALA A 617 -12.42 29.22 -6.48
C ALA A 617 -12.93 29.44 -7.92
N PRO A 618 -14.22 29.17 -8.20
CA PRO A 618 -14.78 29.30 -9.56
C PRO A 618 -14.85 30.74 -10.08
N GLN A 619 -14.59 31.73 -9.21
CA GLN A 619 -14.51 33.15 -9.57
C GLN A 619 -13.07 33.60 -9.88
N ALA A 620 -12.07 32.76 -9.61
CA ALA A 620 -10.68 33.05 -9.94
C ALA A 620 -10.49 32.98 -11.46
N GLN A 621 -9.66 33.87 -11.99
CA GLN A 621 -9.26 33.82 -13.39
C GLN A 621 -7.96 33.02 -13.47
N VAL A 622 -8.05 31.78 -13.90
CA VAL A 622 -6.93 30.83 -13.89
C VAL A 622 -6.28 30.75 -15.27
N THR A 623 -5.00 31.12 -15.35
CA THR A 623 -4.11 30.79 -16.46
C THR A 623 -3.25 29.60 -16.04
N TYR A 624 -3.15 28.57 -16.88
CA TYR A 624 -2.31 27.40 -16.60
C TYR A 624 -1.22 27.24 -17.66
N SER A 625 0.01 26.98 -17.22
CA SER A 625 1.15 26.62 -18.08
C SER A 625 2.14 25.78 -17.29
N ALA A 626 2.20 24.46 -17.55
CA ALA A 626 3.07 23.53 -16.81
C ALA A 626 4.54 23.98 -16.74
N ASP A 627 5.07 24.45 -17.87
CA ASP A 627 6.46 24.91 -18.05
C ASP A 627 6.63 26.44 -17.87
N ALA A 628 5.59 27.12 -17.41
CA ALA A 628 5.49 28.58 -17.35
C ALA A 628 5.78 29.32 -18.68
N SER A 629 5.58 28.70 -19.86
CA SER A 629 5.78 29.34 -21.16
C SER A 629 4.70 30.39 -21.53
N ALA A 630 3.47 30.26 -21.01
CA ALA A 630 2.41 31.25 -21.23
C ALA A 630 2.73 32.59 -20.53
N PRO A 631 2.27 33.75 -21.07
CA PRO A 631 2.50 35.04 -20.44
C PRO A 631 1.94 35.13 -19.00
N THR A 632 2.79 35.56 -18.06
CA THR A 632 2.46 35.81 -16.64
C THR A 632 1.83 37.18 -16.40
N ALA A 633 1.92 38.09 -17.39
CA ALA A 633 1.49 39.47 -17.29
C ALA A 633 0.02 39.60 -16.85
N GLY A 634 -0.21 40.36 -15.78
CA GLY A 634 -1.54 40.60 -15.23
C GLY A 634 -1.97 39.61 -14.14
N ALA A 635 -1.24 38.51 -13.92
CA ALA A 635 -1.44 37.64 -12.76
C ALA A 635 -1.19 38.40 -11.45
N GLN A 636 -1.97 38.08 -10.43
CA GLN A 636 -1.80 38.62 -9.07
C GLN A 636 -1.07 37.64 -8.16
N VAL A 637 -1.27 36.34 -8.41
CA VAL A 637 -0.70 35.25 -7.63
C VAL A 637 -0.20 34.18 -8.60
N GLY A 638 1.03 33.73 -8.40
CA GLY A 638 1.60 32.54 -9.04
C GLY A 638 1.48 31.36 -8.08
N VAL A 639 0.88 30.26 -8.51
CA VAL A 639 0.84 28.99 -7.78
C VAL A 639 1.67 27.99 -8.57
N VAL A 640 2.85 27.66 -8.06
CA VAL A 640 3.82 26.76 -8.70
C VAL A 640 3.77 25.41 -8.01
N VAL A 641 3.47 24.35 -8.73
CA VAL A 641 3.32 22.99 -8.20
C VAL A 641 4.40 22.08 -8.78
N VAL A 642 5.41 21.80 -7.97
CA VAL A 642 6.66 21.12 -8.35
C VAL A 642 6.96 19.96 -7.40
N GLY A 643 8.00 19.17 -7.68
CA GLY A 643 8.48 18.15 -6.76
C GLY A 643 8.84 16.86 -7.49
N GLU A 644 8.59 15.72 -6.87
CA GLU A 644 9.04 14.43 -7.38
C GLU A 644 7.99 13.79 -8.31
N THR A 645 8.47 12.97 -9.25
CA THR A 645 7.64 11.98 -9.96
C THR A 645 7.53 10.69 -9.14
N PRO A 646 6.52 9.83 -9.38
CA PRO A 646 6.32 8.58 -8.62
C PRO A 646 7.55 7.66 -8.60
N TYR A 647 7.75 7.01 -7.46
CA TYR A 647 8.76 5.97 -7.21
C TYR A 647 8.32 5.07 -6.05
N ALA A 648 8.90 3.89 -5.94
CA ALA A 648 8.77 3.00 -4.79
C ALA A 648 10.08 2.25 -4.51
N GLU A 649 10.32 1.93 -3.24
CA GLU A 649 11.48 1.12 -2.81
C GLU A 649 12.81 1.72 -3.27
N GLY A 650 13.84 0.90 -3.48
CA GLY A 650 15.17 1.38 -3.84
C GLY A 650 15.27 2.18 -5.15
N TYR A 651 14.24 2.16 -6.02
CA TYR A 651 14.16 3.07 -7.19
C TYR A 651 13.86 4.53 -6.79
N GLY A 652 13.43 4.75 -5.54
CA GLY A 652 13.26 6.07 -4.93
C GLY A 652 14.51 6.59 -4.22
N ASP A 653 15.52 5.75 -4.02
CA ASP A 653 16.71 6.11 -3.27
C ASP A 653 17.45 7.28 -3.95
N VAL A 654 17.94 8.23 -3.15
CA VAL A 654 18.82 9.28 -3.69
C VAL A 654 20.12 8.65 -4.18
N GLY A 655 20.46 8.88 -5.45
CA GLY A 655 21.59 8.18 -6.09
C GLY A 655 21.34 6.69 -6.31
N GLY A 656 20.09 6.23 -6.22
CA GLY A 656 19.66 4.87 -6.53
C GLY A 656 19.52 4.59 -8.03
N PRO A 657 19.06 3.38 -8.39
CA PRO A 657 18.82 3.01 -9.77
C PRO A 657 17.68 3.79 -10.41
N GLU A 658 17.82 4.11 -11.69
CA GLU A 658 16.73 4.65 -12.51
C GLU A 658 15.71 3.55 -12.84
N CYS A 659 14.42 3.89 -12.87
CA CYS A 659 13.39 2.96 -13.35
C CYS A 659 13.37 2.90 -14.88
N GLY A 660 14.27 2.15 -15.50
CA GLY A 660 14.46 2.14 -16.95
C GLY A 660 13.28 1.62 -17.79
N TRP A 661 12.28 1.00 -17.18
CA TRP A 661 11.02 0.59 -17.83
C TRP A 661 9.83 1.51 -17.52
N CYS A 662 10.00 2.47 -16.61
CA CYS A 662 8.98 3.47 -16.31
C CYS A 662 8.85 4.50 -17.45
N SER A 663 7.83 5.35 -17.39
CA SER A 663 7.68 6.45 -18.35
C SER A 663 8.87 7.43 -18.28
N THR A 664 9.17 8.12 -19.37
CA THR A 664 10.31 9.07 -19.43
C THR A 664 10.33 10.10 -18.29
N PRO A 665 9.19 10.71 -17.86
CA PRO A 665 9.19 11.60 -16.69
C PRO A 665 9.65 10.91 -15.39
N GLN A 666 9.34 9.63 -15.21
CA GLN A 666 9.68 8.87 -14.00
C GLN A 666 11.12 8.33 -13.98
N GLN A 667 11.81 8.33 -15.14
CA GLN A 667 13.20 7.91 -15.29
C GLN A 667 14.21 8.95 -14.77
N GLU A 668 13.74 10.07 -14.24
CA GLU A 668 14.63 11.08 -13.66
C GLU A 668 15.36 10.58 -12.41
N GLU A 669 16.60 11.06 -12.24
CA GLU A 669 17.38 10.86 -11.03
C GLU A 669 16.61 11.34 -9.80
N LYS A 670 16.57 10.53 -8.75
CA LYS A 670 15.95 10.91 -7.48
C LYS A 670 16.96 11.64 -6.62
N SER A 671 16.57 12.81 -6.08
CA SER A 671 17.44 13.65 -5.27
C SER A 671 16.66 14.38 -4.17
N LEU A 672 17.37 14.95 -3.21
CA LEU A 672 16.77 15.86 -2.21
C LEU A 672 16.52 17.28 -2.77
N SER A 673 16.90 17.58 -4.01
CA SER A 673 16.73 18.90 -4.64
C SER A 673 15.73 18.83 -5.78
N LEU A 674 15.04 19.94 -6.05
CA LEU A 674 14.18 20.03 -7.22
C LEU A 674 14.97 19.80 -8.51
N GLN A 675 14.32 19.15 -9.47
CA GLN A 675 14.84 19.00 -10.82
C GLN A 675 15.10 20.38 -11.46
N PRO A 676 16.09 20.50 -12.37
CA PRO A 676 16.41 21.78 -13.02
C PRO A 676 15.21 22.44 -13.70
N GLY A 677 14.30 21.65 -14.29
CA GLY A 677 13.07 22.16 -14.92
C GLY A 677 12.11 22.78 -13.90
N ASP A 678 11.90 22.12 -12.76
CA ASP A 678 11.04 22.62 -11.68
C ASP A 678 11.63 23.89 -11.05
N ARG A 679 12.95 23.92 -10.83
CA ARG A 679 13.67 25.11 -10.37
C ARG A 679 13.45 26.29 -11.32
N ALA A 680 13.61 26.09 -12.63
CA ALA A 680 13.42 27.14 -13.62
C ALA A 680 11.98 27.71 -13.63
N VAL A 681 10.98 26.86 -13.38
CA VAL A 681 9.58 27.31 -13.26
C VAL A 681 9.38 28.16 -12.00
N VAL A 682 9.93 27.74 -10.85
CA VAL A 682 9.89 28.53 -9.61
C VAL A 682 10.56 29.88 -9.81
N ASP A 683 11.80 29.91 -10.29
CA ASP A 683 12.59 31.12 -10.49
C ASP A 683 11.86 32.10 -11.43
N LYS A 684 11.27 31.61 -12.52
CA LYS A 684 10.53 32.45 -13.47
C LYS A 684 9.27 33.06 -12.84
N VAL A 685 8.41 32.22 -12.25
CA VAL A 685 7.11 32.69 -11.74
C VAL A 685 7.29 33.60 -10.54
N CYS A 686 8.21 33.27 -9.62
CA CYS A 686 8.47 34.09 -8.45
C CYS A 686 9.14 35.44 -8.79
N ALA A 687 9.89 35.53 -9.88
CA ALA A 687 10.44 36.79 -10.37
C ALA A 687 9.39 37.68 -11.06
N GLU A 688 8.39 37.09 -11.74
CA GLU A 688 7.46 37.83 -12.60
C GLU A 688 6.10 38.15 -11.96
N VAL A 689 5.66 37.37 -10.96
CA VAL A 689 4.31 37.50 -10.37
C VAL A 689 4.37 38.10 -8.96
N PRO A 690 3.51 39.08 -8.60
CA PRO A 690 3.63 39.80 -7.32
C PRO A 690 3.52 38.99 -6.03
N THR A 691 2.92 37.80 -6.09
CA THR A 691 2.84 36.89 -4.95
C THR A 691 3.12 35.48 -5.44
N CYS A 692 4.19 34.85 -4.95
CA CYS A 692 4.60 33.50 -5.34
C CYS A 692 4.28 32.47 -4.26
N VAL A 693 3.43 31.50 -4.59
CA VAL A 693 3.10 30.36 -3.75
C VAL A 693 3.68 29.10 -4.39
N VAL A 694 4.56 28.39 -3.69
CA VAL A 694 5.16 27.14 -4.13
C VAL A 694 4.58 25.98 -3.33
N LEU A 695 4.09 24.97 -4.03
CA LEU A 695 3.61 23.70 -3.49
C LEU A 695 4.60 22.61 -3.89
N VAL A 696 5.08 21.84 -2.92
CA VAL A 696 6.00 20.73 -3.12
C VAL A 696 5.23 19.43 -2.99
N VAL A 697 4.99 18.76 -4.12
CA VAL A 697 4.39 17.42 -4.20
C VAL A 697 5.54 16.41 -4.27
N SER A 698 5.81 15.72 -3.16
CA SER A 698 6.97 14.83 -3.01
C SER A 698 6.76 13.81 -1.90
N GLY A 699 7.49 12.71 -1.94
CA GLY A 699 7.46 11.70 -0.86
C GLY A 699 8.24 12.13 0.39
N ARG A 700 9.10 13.13 0.26
CA ARG A 700 10.08 13.57 1.26
C ARG A 700 10.39 15.07 1.11
N PRO A 701 11.13 15.69 2.04
CA PRO A 701 11.60 17.07 1.88
C PRO A 701 12.33 17.30 0.55
N GLN A 702 12.08 18.46 -0.07
CA GLN A 702 12.79 18.91 -1.28
C GLN A 702 13.42 20.28 -1.01
N LEU A 703 14.73 20.39 -1.25
CA LEU A 703 15.54 21.55 -0.93
C LEU A 703 15.20 22.71 -1.88
N LEU A 704 14.84 23.83 -1.25
CA LEU A 704 14.46 25.10 -1.88
C LEU A 704 15.15 26.29 -1.21
N THR A 705 16.22 26.03 -0.45
CA THR A 705 16.91 27.00 0.41
C THR A 705 17.34 28.25 -0.36
N ASP A 706 17.84 28.08 -1.58
CA ASP A 706 18.33 29.17 -2.43
C ASP A 706 17.19 30.09 -2.92
N GLN A 707 15.99 29.54 -3.14
CA GLN A 707 14.81 30.27 -3.66
C GLN A 707 13.95 30.87 -2.56
N LEU A 708 14.21 30.55 -1.28
CA LEU A 708 13.37 30.99 -0.17
C LEU A 708 13.19 32.51 -0.14
N GLY A 709 14.14 33.31 -0.60
CA GLY A 709 14.01 34.77 -0.63
C GLY A 709 12.85 35.27 -1.52
N GLU A 710 12.55 34.56 -2.60
CA GLU A 710 11.60 34.95 -3.65
C GLU A 710 10.20 34.32 -3.47
N ILE A 711 10.11 33.29 -2.63
CA ILE A 711 8.87 32.56 -2.37
C ILE A 711 8.09 33.26 -1.25
N ASP A 712 6.87 33.72 -1.49
CA ASP A 712 6.03 34.31 -0.43
C ASP A 712 5.40 33.25 0.48
N ALA A 713 4.89 32.17 -0.11
CA ALA A 713 4.41 31.02 0.66
C ALA A 713 4.95 29.70 0.12
N LEU A 714 5.37 28.83 1.04
CA LEU A 714 5.89 27.50 0.73
C LEU A 714 5.03 26.46 1.47
N VAL A 715 4.53 25.48 0.74
CA VAL A 715 3.69 24.41 1.27
C VAL A 715 4.30 23.06 0.93
N ALA A 716 4.50 22.22 1.95
CA ALA A 716 4.72 20.80 1.73
C ALA A 716 3.36 20.13 1.50
N SER A 717 3.14 19.66 0.27
CA SER A 717 1.90 19.01 -0.15
C SER A 717 1.97 17.48 -0.09
N TRP A 718 3.17 16.94 0.11
CA TRP A 718 3.44 15.50 0.17
C TRP A 718 2.95 14.79 -1.11
N LEU A 719 2.44 13.56 -0.97
CA LEU A 719 1.73 12.83 -2.02
C LEU A 719 0.25 12.78 -1.64
N PRO A 720 -0.59 13.74 -2.07
CA PRO A 720 -1.97 13.89 -1.59
C PRO A 720 -2.97 12.83 -2.10
N GLY A 721 -2.64 11.98 -3.08
CA GLY A 721 -3.59 10.99 -3.58
C GLY A 721 -4.67 11.58 -4.50
N SER A 722 -5.88 11.01 -4.56
CA SER A 722 -6.87 11.34 -5.61
C SER A 722 -7.63 12.66 -5.41
N GLU A 723 -7.53 13.30 -4.25
CA GLU A 723 -8.46 14.36 -3.82
C GLU A 723 -7.81 15.76 -3.80
N GLY A 724 -7.28 16.22 -4.95
CA GLY A 724 -6.53 17.48 -5.09
C GLY A 724 -7.30 18.75 -4.68
N ALA A 725 -8.64 18.70 -4.64
CA ALA A 725 -9.47 19.76 -4.08
C ALA A 725 -9.19 20.04 -2.59
N GLY A 726 -8.66 19.06 -1.85
CA GLY A 726 -8.22 19.26 -0.46
C GLY A 726 -7.01 20.20 -0.34
N VAL A 727 -6.13 20.22 -1.34
CA VAL A 727 -5.01 21.17 -1.42
C VAL A 727 -5.58 22.58 -1.62
N ALA A 728 -6.50 22.73 -2.57
CA ALA A 728 -7.15 24.01 -2.84
C ALA A 728 -7.99 24.53 -1.66
N ASP A 729 -8.62 23.65 -0.87
CA ASP A 729 -9.42 24.02 0.31
C ASP A 729 -8.61 24.88 1.30
N VAL A 730 -7.33 24.56 1.53
CA VAL A 730 -6.48 25.35 2.43
C VAL A 730 -5.89 26.58 1.76
N LEU A 731 -5.55 26.51 0.47
CA LEU A 731 -5.03 27.66 -0.28
C LEU A 731 -6.01 28.82 -0.32
N PHE A 732 -7.31 28.55 -0.47
CA PHE A 732 -8.36 29.58 -0.53
C PHE A 732 -9.13 29.75 0.79
N GLY A 733 -8.61 29.20 1.89
CA GLY A 733 -9.16 29.38 3.23
C GLY A 733 -10.57 28.81 3.44
N ARG A 734 -10.98 27.78 2.67
CA ARG A 734 -12.15 26.95 3.04
C ARG A 734 -11.86 26.14 4.30
N ARG A 735 -10.60 25.74 4.48
CA ARG A 735 -10.07 25.11 5.70
C ARG A 735 -8.79 25.83 6.13
N PRO A 736 -8.48 25.88 7.43
CA PRO A 736 -7.19 26.41 7.88
C PRO A 736 -6.07 25.40 7.64
N PHE A 737 -4.86 25.88 7.40
CA PHE A 737 -3.66 25.05 7.52
C PHE A 737 -3.49 24.59 8.97
N THR A 738 -3.29 23.28 9.14
CA THR A 738 -3.13 22.63 10.44
C THR A 738 -2.04 21.55 10.47
N GLY A 739 -1.54 21.14 9.29
CA GLY A 739 -0.49 20.15 9.18
C GLY A 739 0.81 20.61 9.83
N ARG A 740 1.57 19.63 10.35
CA ARG A 740 2.88 19.81 10.97
C ARG A 740 3.87 18.83 10.37
N LEU A 741 5.12 19.25 10.19
CA LEU A 741 6.18 18.43 9.62
C LEU A 741 6.34 17.10 10.38
N PRO A 742 6.08 15.94 9.75
CA PRO A 742 6.28 14.61 10.31
C PRO A 742 7.75 14.16 10.28
N VAL A 743 8.56 14.85 9.47
CA VAL A 743 10.00 14.66 9.29
C VAL A 743 10.67 16.03 9.26
N THR A 744 11.93 16.08 9.63
CA THR A 744 12.77 17.27 9.64
C THR A 744 13.01 17.76 8.21
N TRP A 745 12.90 19.08 7.98
CA TRP A 745 13.25 19.66 6.69
C TRP A 745 14.70 20.19 6.74
N PRO A 746 15.66 19.50 6.10
CA PRO A 746 17.05 19.94 6.12
C PRO A 746 17.22 21.25 5.34
N GLY A 747 18.18 22.07 5.74
CA GLY A 747 18.62 23.25 5.00
C GLY A 747 19.60 22.94 3.86
N SER A 748 20.26 21.79 3.91
CA SER A 748 21.08 21.27 2.81
C SER A 748 21.15 19.74 2.86
N ALA A 749 21.46 19.11 1.72
CA ALA A 749 21.58 17.65 1.64
C ALA A 749 22.66 17.09 2.57
N ALA A 750 23.71 17.87 2.84
CA ALA A 750 24.81 17.48 3.73
C ALA A 750 24.41 17.38 5.22
N GLN A 751 23.21 17.83 5.59
CA GLN A 751 22.69 17.63 6.94
C GLN A 751 22.05 16.26 7.13
N VAL A 752 21.73 15.52 6.07
CA VAL A 752 21.04 14.24 6.17
C VAL A 752 22.05 13.10 6.47
N PRO A 753 21.79 12.22 7.46
CA PRO A 753 20.59 12.17 8.30
C PRO A 753 20.59 13.25 9.40
N ILE A 754 19.41 13.86 9.63
CA ILE A 754 19.15 14.80 10.73
C ILE A 754 17.73 14.57 11.24
N ASN A 755 17.60 14.33 12.55
CA ASN A 755 16.36 13.91 13.17
C ASN A 755 16.12 14.58 14.52
N VAL A 756 14.85 14.66 14.94
CA VAL A 756 14.50 15.07 16.31
C VAL A 756 15.25 14.21 17.34
N GLY A 757 15.81 14.87 18.34
CA GLY A 757 16.64 14.26 19.39
C GLY A 757 18.14 14.27 19.11
N ASP A 758 18.59 14.64 17.91
CA ASP A 758 20.02 14.77 17.60
C ASP A 758 20.67 15.91 18.40
N ALA A 759 21.93 15.71 18.80
CA ALA A 759 22.67 16.69 19.60
C ALA A 759 22.93 18.01 18.84
N ASP A 760 23.15 17.94 17.52
CA ASP A 760 23.33 19.12 16.65
C ASP A 760 22.13 19.31 15.71
N TYR A 761 20.96 19.60 16.30
CA TYR A 761 19.72 19.76 15.56
C TYR A 761 19.46 21.20 15.11
N ARG A 762 19.94 21.54 13.91
CA ARG A 762 19.78 22.87 13.26
C ARG A 762 19.23 22.79 11.84
N PRO A 763 18.00 22.26 11.65
CA PRO A 763 17.37 22.18 10.33
C PRO A 763 16.85 23.54 9.84
N LEU A 764 16.40 23.59 8.58
CA LEU A 764 15.70 24.74 8.03
C LEU A 764 14.30 24.88 8.64
N TYR A 765 13.55 23.78 8.72
CA TYR A 765 12.30 23.69 9.46
C TYR A 765 12.33 22.43 10.34
N PRO A 766 12.12 22.55 11.66
CA PRO A 766 12.18 21.40 12.56
C PRO A 766 10.95 20.49 12.43
N PHE A 767 11.09 19.25 12.89
CA PHE A 767 9.97 18.36 13.19
C PHE A 767 8.90 19.11 14.01
N GLY A 768 7.63 18.94 13.64
CA GLY A 768 6.51 19.66 14.26
C GLY A 768 6.30 21.10 13.78
N TRP A 769 7.13 21.63 12.87
CA TRP A 769 6.92 22.94 12.24
C TRP A 769 5.70 22.95 11.32
N GLY A 770 4.98 24.05 11.26
CA GLY A 770 3.83 24.23 10.39
C GLY A 770 3.02 25.45 10.83
N LEU A 771 3.02 26.48 10.00
CA LEU A 771 2.25 27.70 10.22
C LEU A 771 0.76 27.43 10.03
N ARG A 772 -0.08 28.21 10.70
CA ARG A 772 -1.54 28.08 10.63
C ARG A 772 -2.18 29.34 10.08
N THR A 773 -3.30 29.18 9.37
CA THR A 773 -4.11 30.31 8.85
C THR A 773 -5.43 30.51 9.62
N GLY A 774 -5.76 29.63 10.56
CA GLY A 774 -6.94 29.74 11.43
C GLY A 774 -6.66 30.42 12.78
N SER A 775 -7.70 30.93 13.45
CA SER A 775 -7.55 31.60 14.74
C SER A 775 -7.46 30.63 15.92
N THR A 776 -6.32 30.62 16.62
CA THR A 776 -6.15 29.93 17.92
C THR A 776 -7.08 30.45 18.99
N ARG A 777 -7.46 31.73 18.93
CA ARG A 777 -8.45 32.31 19.83
C ARG A 777 -9.79 31.60 19.73
N THR A 778 -10.24 31.27 18.52
CA THR A 778 -11.48 30.53 18.28
C THR A 778 -11.40 29.11 18.81
N LEU A 779 -10.29 28.40 18.56
CA LEU A 779 -10.05 27.06 19.10
C LEU A 779 -10.09 27.06 20.64
N LEU A 780 -9.40 28.02 21.26
CA LEU A 780 -9.39 28.19 22.70
C LEU A 780 -10.78 28.53 23.25
N ALA A 781 -11.54 29.38 22.55
CA ALA A 781 -12.91 29.75 22.95
C ALA A 781 -13.87 28.55 22.94
N ALA A 782 -13.72 27.63 21.99
CA ALA A 782 -14.56 26.44 21.88
C ALA A 782 -14.47 25.53 23.12
N VAL A 783 -13.33 25.52 23.81
CA VAL A 783 -13.08 24.71 25.02
C VAL A 783 -13.12 25.52 26.33
N ALA A 784 -13.46 26.82 26.25
CA ALA A 784 -13.34 27.76 27.37
C ALA A 784 -14.61 27.94 28.22
N ALA A 785 -15.77 27.44 27.77
CA ALA A 785 -17.09 27.79 28.31
C ALA A 785 -17.18 27.74 29.84
N ASP A 786 -16.65 26.68 30.47
CA ASP A 786 -16.75 26.47 31.92
C ASP A 786 -15.48 26.83 32.72
N ARG A 787 -14.46 27.41 32.09
CA ARG A 787 -13.11 27.54 32.68
C ARG A 787 -12.71 29.02 32.83
N ALA A 788 -12.83 29.54 34.04
CA ALA A 788 -12.55 30.96 34.35
C ALA A 788 -11.15 31.42 33.91
N VAL A 789 -10.14 30.55 34.03
CA VAL A 789 -8.76 30.84 33.59
C VAL A 789 -8.65 31.03 32.08
N LEU A 790 -9.40 30.25 31.28
CA LEU A 790 -9.39 30.37 29.82
C LEU A 790 -10.17 31.61 29.36
N ARG A 791 -11.24 31.98 30.07
CA ARG A 791 -11.94 33.25 29.80
C ARG A 791 -11.04 34.46 30.05
N ALA A 792 -10.18 34.43 31.06
CA ALA A 792 -9.18 35.47 31.29
C ALA A 792 -8.15 35.53 30.15
N ALA A 793 -7.69 34.37 29.65
CA ALA A 793 -6.79 34.32 28.50
C ALA A 793 -7.43 34.92 27.24
N LEU A 794 -8.74 34.73 27.03
CA LEU A 794 -9.51 35.22 25.88
C LEU A 794 -9.88 36.73 25.93
N ALA A 795 -9.51 37.44 26.98
CA ALA A 795 -9.85 38.86 27.17
C ALA A 795 -9.40 39.73 25.98
N VAL A 796 -10.20 40.73 25.62
CA VAL A 796 -9.97 41.58 24.41
C VAL A 796 -8.59 42.23 24.39
N GLY A 797 -8.02 42.57 25.56
CA GLY A 797 -6.69 43.18 25.66
C GLY A 797 -5.52 42.26 25.27
N ASN A 798 -5.75 40.95 25.18
CA ASN A 798 -4.71 39.95 24.94
C ASN A 798 -4.54 39.56 23.46
N TRP A 799 -5.51 39.91 22.61
CA TRP A 799 -5.58 39.46 21.21
C TRP A 799 -5.81 40.64 20.27
N ASN A 800 -5.23 40.58 19.08
CA ASN A 800 -5.52 41.50 17.99
C ASN A 800 -6.86 41.13 17.31
N PRO A 801 -7.46 42.04 16.52
CA PRO A 801 -8.72 41.77 15.80
C PRO A 801 -8.61 40.57 14.83
N ASP A 802 -7.43 40.34 14.26
CA ASP A 802 -7.12 39.20 13.38
C ASP A 802 -6.96 37.87 14.14
N GLY A 803 -7.04 37.89 15.48
CA GLY A 803 -6.90 36.71 16.32
C GLY A 803 -5.46 36.31 16.63
N SER A 804 -4.46 37.11 16.22
CA SER A 804 -3.07 36.95 16.68
C SER A 804 -2.90 37.45 18.12
N LEU A 805 -1.86 36.98 18.81
CA LEU A 805 -1.57 37.38 20.18
C LEU A 805 -1.03 38.82 20.24
N ARG A 806 -1.68 39.67 21.03
CA ARG A 806 -1.16 41.02 21.37
C ARG A 806 -0.25 40.98 22.58
N ASN A 807 -0.61 40.20 23.60
CA ASN A 807 0.17 40.02 24.83
C ASN A 807 0.46 38.54 25.05
N ALA A 808 1.42 38.00 24.29
CA ALA A 808 1.78 36.58 24.35
C ALA A 808 2.20 36.16 25.76
N THR A 809 3.02 36.97 26.45
CA THR A 809 3.49 36.69 27.82
C THR A 809 2.34 36.47 28.80
N GLU A 810 1.34 37.36 28.82
CA GLU A 810 0.22 37.23 29.76
C GLU A 810 -0.69 36.04 29.39
N VAL A 811 -0.96 35.83 28.10
CA VAL A 811 -1.77 34.69 27.66
C VAL A 811 -1.11 33.37 28.05
N LEU A 812 0.17 33.18 27.73
CA LEU A 812 0.89 31.94 28.03
C LEU A 812 1.00 31.72 29.55
N ARG A 813 1.22 32.77 30.34
CA ARG A 813 1.20 32.69 31.81
C ARG A 813 -0.14 32.17 32.35
N LEU A 814 -1.25 32.58 31.76
CA LEU A 814 -2.59 32.10 32.14
C LEU A 814 -2.83 30.65 31.68
N LEU A 815 -2.39 30.29 30.49
CA LEU A 815 -2.58 28.96 29.89
C LEU A 815 -1.69 27.85 30.48
N GLY A 816 -0.59 28.19 31.16
CA GLY A 816 0.24 27.19 31.83
C GLY A 816 -0.42 26.56 33.07
N ARG A 817 -1.40 27.23 33.70
CA ARG A 817 -2.05 26.77 34.94
C ARG A 817 -2.94 25.53 34.78
N PRO A 818 -3.79 25.42 33.73
CA PRO A 818 -4.70 24.28 33.55
C PRO A 818 -4.04 22.97 33.12
N LEU A 819 -2.78 22.99 32.63
CA LEU A 819 -2.08 21.79 32.16
C LEU A 819 -1.54 20.89 33.29
N GLY A 820 -1.58 21.35 34.55
CA GLY A 820 -0.98 20.65 35.70
C GLY A 820 -1.91 19.77 36.54
N SER A 821 -3.16 19.52 36.15
CA SER A 821 -4.21 18.98 37.05
C SER A 821 -4.76 17.57 36.76
N GLY A 822 -3.98 16.65 36.19
CA GLY A 822 -4.40 15.24 35.95
C GLY A 822 -4.79 14.96 34.49
N PRO A 823 -5.30 13.75 34.15
CA PRO A 823 -5.54 13.34 32.76
C PRO A 823 -6.56 14.29 32.11
N GLY A 824 -6.02 15.24 31.36
CA GLY A 824 -6.74 16.40 30.88
C GLY A 824 -7.55 16.09 29.63
N ASP A 825 -8.68 16.77 29.51
CA ASP A 825 -9.41 16.97 28.25
C ASP A 825 -8.42 17.18 27.08
N ALA A 826 -8.36 16.23 26.14
CA ALA A 826 -7.41 16.25 25.02
C ALA A 826 -7.64 17.47 24.12
N ALA A 827 -8.91 17.83 23.87
CA ALA A 827 -9.26 19.01 23.10
C ALA A 827 -8.80 20.30 23.77
N LEU A 828 -8.88 20.36 25.11
CA LEU A 828 -8.31 21.48 25.88
C LEU A 828 -6.79 21.55 25.72
N THR A 829 -6.10 20.41 25.88
CA THR A 829 -4.64 20.33 25.80
C THR A 829 -4.16 20.78 24.42
N ASP A 830 -4.79 20.27 23.35
CA ASP A 830 -4.47 20.64 21.98
C ASP A 830 -4.74 22.13 21.72
N ALA A 831 -5.84 22.68 22.23
CA ALA A 831 -6.14 24.10 22.09
C ALA A 831 -5.08 24.98 22.79
N ILE A 832 -4.62 24.61 23.99
CA ILE A 832 -3.57 25.34 24.70
C ILE A 832 -2.23 25.26 23.95
N LEU A 833 -1.82 24.05 23.55
CA LEU A 833 -0.56 23.84 22.84
C LEU A 833 -0.55 24.52 21.47
N ALA A 834 -1.70 24.60 20.79
CA ALA A 834 -1.83 25.37 19.55
C ALA A 834 -1.52 26.87 19.78
N VAL A 835 -1.99 27.47 20.88
CA VAL A 835 -1.69 28.88 21.21
C VAL A 835 -0.20 29.08 21.47
N ALA A 836 0.40 28.17 22.23
CA ALA A 836 1.84 28.21 22.52
C ALA A 836 2.70 28.04 21.27
N ARG A 837 2.30 27.13 20.37
CA ARG A 837 3.00 26.86 19.11
C ARG A 837 2.93 28.05 18.16
N ASP A 838 1.78 28.69 18.01
CA ASP A 838 1.65 29.93 17.25
C ASP A 838 2.57 31.03 17.77
N ALA A 839 2.61 31.21 19.11
CA ALA A 839 3.45 32.22 19.73
C ALA A 839 4.95 31.95 19.48
N ALA A 840 5.37 30.69 19.60
CA ALA A 840 6.73 30.24 19.33
C ALA A 840 7.11 30.48 17.87
N GLN A 841 6.29 30.03 16.92
CA GLN A 841 6.53 30.20 15.49
C GLN A 841 6.53 31.68 15.09
N ALA A 842 5.66 32.51 15.67
CA ALA A 842 5.65 33.96 15.44
C ALA A 842 6.92 34.65 16.00
N ALA A 843 7.51 34.13 17.08
CA ALA A 843 8.80 34.60 17.57
C ALA A 843 9.95 34.21 16.62
N VAL A 844 9.92 33.01 16.04
CA VAL A 844 10.89 32.55 15.03
C VAL A 844 10.80 33.40 13.77
N VAL A 845 9.61 33.52 13.17
CA VAL A 845 9.38 34.33 11.97
C VAL A 845 9.74 35.81 12.19
N GLY A 846 9.51 36.31 13.41
CA GLY A 846 9.87 37.67 13.79
C GLY A 846 11.35 37.89 14.15
N GLY A 847 12.20 36.86 14.09
CA GLY A 847 13.63 36.96 14.43
C GLY A 847 13.92 37.21 15.91
N ARG A 848 13.00 36.82 16.80
CA ARG A 848 13.09 37.02 18.26
C ARG A 848 13.36 35.74 19.06
N ALA A 849 13.25 34.58 18.43
CA ALA A 849 13.44 33.29 19.08
C ALA A 849 14.91 33.04 19.50
N PRO A 850 15.17 32.22 20.54
CA PRO A 850 16.51 31.85 20.96
C PRO A 850 17.24 31.01 19.91
N ALA A 851 18.57 30.92 19.96
CA ALA A 851 19.37 30.22 18.95
C ALA A 851 19.04 28.71 18.84
N ASP A 852 18.61 28.07 19.91
CA ASP A 852 18.21 26.65 19.99
C ASP A 852 16.71 26.41 19.68
N TRP A 853 16.02 27.38 19.07
CA TRP A 853 14.57 27.32 18.84
C TRP A 853 14.11 26.06 18.09
N ALA A 854 14.90 25.57 17.13
CA ALA A 854 14.53 24.42 16.30
C ALA A 854 14.42 23.14 17.14
N ALA A 855 15.43 22.87 17.98
CA ALA A 855 15.42 21.78 18.93
C ALA A 855 14.28 21.93 19.94
N LEU A 856 14.04 23.13 20.47
CA LEU A 856 12.96 23.37 21.43
C LEU A 856 11.56 23.09 20.83
N ILE A 857 11.32 23.42 19.55
CA ILE A 857 10.06 23.11 18.87
C ILE A 857 9.92 21.60 18.65
N ALA A 858 10.96 20.94 18.15
CA ALA A 858 10.94 19.51 17.89
C ALA A 858 10.76 18.69 19.18
N ASP A 859 11.51 19.02 20.24
CA ASP A 859 11.38 18.41 21.57
C ASP A 859 9.98 18.63 22.16
N ALA A 860 9.37 19.79 21.90
CA ALA A 860 8.02 20.06 22.36
C ALA A 860 6.99 19.18 21.65
N GLU A 861 7.16 18.96 20.36
CA GLU A 861 6.31 18.06 19.58
C GLU A 861 6.46 16.62 20.06
N HIS A 862 7.70 16.13 20.23
CA HIS A 862 7.98 14.82 20.79
C HIS A 862 7.36 14.66 22.19
N ALA A 863 7.51 15.65 23.07
CA ALA A 863 6.93 15.63 24.40
C ALA A 863 5.39 15.54 24.36
N GLN A 864 4.73 16.27 23.45
CA GLN A 864 3.27 16.16 23.27
C GLN A 864 2.88 14.75 22.82
N LEU A 865 3.58 14.18 21.84
CA LEU A 865 3.29 12.86 21.28
C LEU A 865 3.50 11.75 22.31
N SER A 866 4.52 11.89 23.16
CA SER A 866 4.87 10.98 24.26
C SER A 866 4.05 11.19 25.53
N GLY A 867 3.04 12.07 25.52
CA GLY A 867 2.10 12.24 26.64
C GLY A 867 2.57 13.19 27.75
N ASP A 868 3.54 14.08 27.48
CA ASP A 868 3.98 15.15 28.39
C ASP A 868 3.65 16.55 27.83
N PRO A 869 2.36 16.96 27.87
CA PRO A 869 1.92 18.26 27.36
C PRO A 869 2.45 19.44 28.19
N LEU A 870 2.82 19.24 29.46
CA LEU A 870 3.39 20.30 30.29
C LEU A 870 4.81 20.64 29.85
N ARG A 871 5.63 19.62 29.57
CA ARG A 871 6.95 19.80 28.97
C ARG A 871 6.86 20.46 27.60
N ALA A 872 5.95 19.98 26.74
CA ALA A 872 5.69 20.58 25.44
C ALA A 872 5.37 22.07 25.55
N PHE A 873 4.44 22.43 26.43
CA PHE A 873 4.07 23.82 26.68
C PHE A 873 5.26 24.65 27.17
N THR A 874 6.03 24.14 28.13
CA THR A 874 7.19 24.84 28.71
C THR A 874 8.24 25.15 27.65
N LEU A 875 8.52 24.19 26.76
CA LEU A 875 9.46 24.35 25.66
C LEU A 875 8.99 25.40 24.65
N LEU A 876 7.72 25.35 24.24
CA LEU A 876 7.13 26.34 23.32
C LEU A 876 7.13 27.75 23.92
N VAL A 877 6.83 27.89 25.21
CA VAL A 877 6.91 29.18 25.91
C VAL A 877 8.33 29.74 25.92
N ARG A 878 9.35 28.88 26.07
CA ARG A 878 10.75 29.30 26.00
C ARG A 878 11.14 29.83 24.61
N VAL A 879 10.56 29.30 23.55
CA VAL A 879 10.75 29.82 22.18
C VAL A 879 10.02 31.14 21.97
N ALA A 880 8.83 31.30 22.58
CA ALA A 880 7.98 32.48 22.44
C ALA A 880 8.42 33.69 23.27
N ALA A 881 9.16 33.47 24.36
CA ALA A 881 9.68 34.48 25.28
C ALA A 881 10.80 35.30 24.63
#